data_AF-A0AAV7C7H5-F1
#
_entry.id   AF-A0AAV7C7H5-F1
#
_cell.length_a   1.000
_cell.length_b   1.000
_cell.length_c   1.000
_cell.angle_alpha   90.00
_cell.angle_beta   90.00
_cell.angle_gamma   90.00
#
_symmetry.space_group_name_H-M   'P 1'
#
loop_
_entity.id
_entity.type
_entity.pdbx_description
1 polymer ?
#
loop_
_entity_poly.entity_id
_entity_poly.type
_entity_poly.pdbx_seq_one_letter_code
_entity_poly.pdbx_strand_id
1 'polypeptide(L)'
;MKVLAICLITILDWACVEGNNRTYYMAIKEVNWDYGPHEMNMISNTSIADDEHARTFLQPSYDRIGRIYKKALYFQYTNDLYTEEIKKPDWLGFLGPIMRAEVGDTIIIHLKNLASRPYSLHPHGVQYTKESEDDAVEPGQSQTYIWDVVEDHGPSARDVDCVTRIYHSHVNGPKDVYSGLVGPIIICKKGKIEEIEKKQYEEFILMFSVVDENLSWYLDENINTHCTEPESIDKEDEDFQESNKMHSINGYLFGNLPGLSMCDNTKVKWYMFGMGNEVDIHSAYFHGQVLTYQGFRVDTVSLFPSTMIEAIMETKNPGKWLLSCQVNDHLEGGMQAIYEVKNCTKKSKSLCKFGSKTREYYIAAEEIIWNYGPTSVDQFTGKKLDDPESESAPFFEQSDNRIGSSYKKAVYVGYTDSTFTKKKERSKEEEHLGILGPVILAQAGDIVKITFKNKARRPYSIQAHGVSYAKSMEGASYNTANVAEETQSSHVVPGEIFTYEWEVPDTVGSTVQDLNCLPWLYYSAVDVVRDTNSGLVGPLLVCKHLINDKQRGVAHNYFMMPNVFDENKSWYLAENIAQFTKNPNTVNPEDPDFQESNMMHSINGYMYGNQPGLDMCRGESIRWHMLGLGTEVDMHGIHFTGNTIDIRGTTRDVAGLFPHISYSVMMTPDNEGTFHVECMTTDHYTGGMRQQYRVKSCTKQIPRIGFFHTRTYYIAAEEVEWDYSSNRTWEHEMYTHHEESPGDVFLNKTRTSIGSKYKKAVYREYTDATFTIQKERTGNREHLGILGPIITANVGEKIKIIFKNKASRPYSIYAHGVKLNNNEVKATEPGKITRALSKAMSKAKRIKNKTC
;
A
#
# COMPACT_ATOMS: atom_id res chain seq x y z
N MET A 1 -46.26 55.50 -33.31
CA MET A 1 -45.41 54.30 -33.45
C MET A 1 -44.25 54.46 -32.49
N LYS A 2 -44.33 53.82 -31.31
CA LYS A 2 -43.48 52.67 -30.88
C LYS A 2 -41.98 52.99 -31.07
N VAL A 3 -41.15 53.06 -30.03
CA VAL A 3 -40.84 51.96 -29.10
C VAL A 3 -40.42 52.49 -27.71
N LEU A 4 -41.04 51.95 -26.65
CA LEU A 4 -40.54 51.99 -25.27
C LEU A 4 -39.31 51.07 -25.18
N ALA A 5 -38.18 51.58 -24.69
CA ALA A 5 -37.08 50.76 -24.19
C ALA A 5 -37.13 50.77 -22.65
N ILE A 6 -37.60 49.67 -22.08
CA ILE A 6 -37.59 49.42 -20.64
C ILE A 6 -36.19 48.87 -20.31
N CYS A 7 -35.35 49.67 -19.65
CA CYS A 7 -34.15 49.17 -18.97
C CYS A 7 -34.58 48.48 -17.67
N LEU A 8 -34.73 47.15 -17.72
CA LEU A 8 -34.71 46.33 -16.52
C LEU A 8 -33.28 46.29 -15.99
N ILE A 9 -33.01 47.07 -14.94
CA ILE A 9 -31.84 46.87 -14.09
C ILE A 9 -32.16 45.62 -13.25
N THR A 10 -31.67 44.47 -13.69
CA THR A 10 -31.58 43.29 -12.84
C THR A 10 -30.47 43.54 -11.83
N ILE A 11 -30.85 44.01 -10.64
CA ILE A 11 -30.01 43.93 -9.45
C ILE A 11 -29.85 42.43 -9.20
N LEU A 12 -28.70 41.88 -9.60
CA LEU A 12 -28.23 40.60 -9.08
C LEU A 12 -27.89 40.86 -7.61
N ASP A 13 -28.83 40.56 -6.73
CA ASP A 13 -28.53 40.32 -5.33
C ASP A 13 -27.56 39.13 -5.29
N TRP A 14 -26.26 39.43 -5.29
CA TRP A 14 -25.28 38.55 -4.67
C TRP A 14 -25.61 38.53 -3.19
N ALA A 15 -26.52 37.65 -2.80
CA ALA A 15 -26.56 37.16 -1.43
C ALA A 15 -25.20 36.49 -1.18
N CYS A 16 -24.25 37.24 -0.62
CA CYS A 16 -23.18 36.66 0.17
C CYS A 16 -23.87 35.92 1.32
N VAL A 17 -24.20 34.65 1.10
CA VAL A 17 -24.56 33.73 2.17
C VAL A 17 -23.26 33.50 2.93
N GLU A 18 -23.09 34.27 4.00
CA GLU A 18 -22.10 34.09 5.07
C GLU A 18 -22.05 32.60 5.45
N GLY A 19 -20.84 32.05 5.63
CA GLY A 19 -20.69 30.68 6.11
C GLY A 19 -21.21 30.51 7.53
N ASN A 20 -21.53 29.28 7.91
CA ASN A 20 -22.05 28.99 9.23
C ASN A 20 -20.92 28.82 10.25
N ASN A 21 -21.14 29.32 11.47
CA ASN A 21 -20.29 28.98 12.61
C ASN A 21 -20.73 27.64 13.19
N ARG A 22 -19.81 26.67 13.24
CA ARG A 22 -20.03 25.33 13.79
C ARG A 22 -19.25 25.17 15.09
N THR A 23 -19.95 25.16 16.21
CA THR A 23 -19.32 25.11 17.53
C THR A 23 -19.27 23.68 18.09
N TYR A 24 -18.10 23.29 18.57
CA TYR A 24 -17.83 22.01 19.21
C TYR A 24 -17.25 22.25 20.61
N TYR A 25 -17.81 21.57 21.62
CA TYR A 25 -17.24 21.55 22.98
C TYR A 25 -16.59 20.19 23.18
N MET A 26 -15.29 20.19 23.44
CA MET A 26 -14.49 18.97 23.50
C MET A 26 -13.64 18.94 24.76
N ALA A 27 -13.47 17.75 25.34
CA ALA A 27 -12.51 17.56 26.41
C ALA A 27 -11.59 16.36 26.15
N ILE A 28 -10.36 16.48 26.61
CA ILE A 28 -9.40 15.38 26.65
C ILE A 28 -9.52 14.70 28.01
N LYS A 29 -9.75 13.39 28.03
CA LYS A 29 -9.84 12.59 29.26
C LYS A 29 -8.96 11.35 29.16
N GLU A 30 -8.42 10.93 30.29
CA GLU A 30 -7.74 9.65 30.44
C GLU A 30 -8.75 8.53 30.72
N VAL A 31 -8.63 7.42 30.00
CA VAL A 31 -9.48 6.24 30.16
C VAL A 31 -8.64 4.96 30.02
N ASN A 32 -9.13 3.86 30.60
CA ASN A 32 -8.61 2.53 30.29
C ASN A 32 -9.34 2.03 29.05
N TRP A 33 -8.62 1.96 27.94
CA TRP A 33 -9.11 1.43 26.68
C TRP A 33 -8.83 -0.06 26.58
N ASP A 34 -9.80 -0.79 26.05
CA ASP A 34 -9.78 -2.23 25.92
C ASP A 34 -9.78 -2.61 24.43
N TYR A 35 -8.65 -3.10 23.95
CA TYR A 35 -8.47 -3.49 22.54
C TYR A 35 -9.24 -4.76 22.15
N GLY A 36 -9.63 -5.59 23.13
CA GLY A 36 -10.26 -6.89 22.94
C GLY A 36 -11.37 -7.19 23.98
N PRO A 37 -12.47 -6.40 24.00
CA PRO A 37 -13.46 -6.44 25.07
C PRO A 37 -14.26 -7.74 25.21
N HIS A 38 -14.28 -8.60 24.18
CA HIS A 38 -14.94 -9.91 24.27
C HIS A 38 -14.06 -11.02 24.85
N GLU A 39 -12.78 -10.74 25.14
CA GLU A 39 -11.79 -11.73 25.61
C GLU A 39 -11.59 -12.93 24.67
N MET A 40 -11.92 -12.75 23.39
CA MET A 40 -11.88 -13.78 22.37
C MET A 40 -11.37 -13.21 21.05
N ASN A 41 -10.76 -14.08 20.23
CA ASN A 41 -10.59 -13.82 18.82
C ASN A 41 -11.95 -14.07 18.13
N MET A 42 -12.62 -12.98 17.75
CA MET A 42 -13.96 -13.04 17.16
C MET A 42 -13.94 -13.58 15.73
N ILE A 43 -12.77 -13.66 15.08
CA ILE A 43 -12.60 -14.19 13.73
C ILE A 43 -12.55 -15.71 13.74
N SER A 44 -11.77 -16.32 14.64
CA SER A 44 -11.65 -17.78 14.77
C SER A 44 -12.62 -18.38 15.80
N ASN A 45 -13.29 -17.53 16.60
CA ASN A 45 -14.14 -17.94 17.73
C ASN A 45 -13.38 -18.75 18.80
N THR A 46 -12.13 -18.41 19.03
CA THR A 46 -11.26 -19.00 20.05
C THR A 46 -11.06 -18.03 21.22
N SER A 47 -10.78 -18.58 22.40
CA SER A 47 -10.37 -17.74 23.53
C SER A 47 -8.98 -17.15 23.26
N ILE A 48 -8.67 -16.00 23.86
CA ILE A 48 -7.32 -15.40 23.74
C ILE A 48 -6.23 -16.38 24.18
N ALA A 49 -6.48 -17.20 25.20
CA ALA A 49 -5.49 -18.12 25.75
C ALA A 49 -5.17 -19.30 24.81
N ASP A 50 -6.13 -19.70 23.98
CA ASP A 50 -6.00 -20.84 23.05
C ASP A 50 -5.51 -20.43 21.66
N ASP A 51 -5.45 -19.13 21.37
CA ASP A 51 -5.02 -18.56 20.09
C ASP A 51 -3.62 -17.96 20.22
N GLU A 52 -2.65 -18.56 19.53
CA GLU A 52 -1.24 -18.20 19.65
C GLU A 52 -0.98 -16.71 19.34
N HIS A 53 -1.60 -16.20 18.27
CA HIS A 53 -1.45 -14.81 17.87
C HIS A 53 -2.17 -13.87 18.85
N ALA A 54 -3.44 -14.15 19.18
CA ALA A 54 -4.18 -13.30 20.11
C ALA A 54 -3.54 -13.26 21.51
N ARG A 55 -2.96 -14.37 21.97
CA ARG A 55 -2.24 -14.46 23.24
C ARG A 55 -1.06 -13.48 23.29
N THR A 56 -0.32 -13.34 22.19
CA THR A 56 0.86 -12.45 22.12
C THR A 56 0.50 -11.00 22.44
N PHE A 57 -0.62 -10.50 21.94
CA PHE A 57 -1.02 -9.09 22.07
C PHE A 57 -2.04 -8.81 23.19
N LEU A 58 -2.91 -9.77 23.51
CA LEU A 58 -4.07 -9.51 24.39
C LEU A 58 -3.98 -10.19 25.76
N GLN A 59 -3.13 -11.21 25.94
CA GLN A 59 -3.04 -11.95 27.21
C GLN A 59 -2.12 -11.19 28.19
N PRO A 60 -2.62 -10.75 29.35
CA PRO A 60 -1.74 -10.26 30.41
C PRO A 60 -0.91 -11.40 31.02
N SER A 61 0.34 -11.11 31.39
CA SER A 61 1.26 -12.02 32.08
C SER A 61 2.12 -11.26 33.10
N TYR A 62 3.15 -11.90 33.66
CA TYR A 62 4.08 -11.21 34.54
C TYR A 62 4.89 -10.13 33.83
N ASP A 63 5.15 -10.35 32.53
CA ASP A 63 5.96 -9.53 31.63
C ASP A 63 5.19 -8.91 30.46
N ARG A 64 3.85 -8.97 30.46
CA ARG A 64 2.99 -8.42 29.39
C ARG A 64 1.82 -7.65 29.97
N ILE A 65 1.52 -6.49 29.39
CA ILE A 65 0.42 -5.61 29.83
C ILE A 65 -0.94 -6.24 29.49
N GLY A 66 -1.05 -6.89 28.32
CA GLY A 66 -2.28 -7.50 27.83
C GLY A 66 -3.13 -6.50 27.03
N ARG A 67 -4.46 -6.63 27.09
CA ARG A 67 -5.40 -5.90 26.22
C ARG A 67 -5.87 -4.52 26.71
N ILE A 68 -5.59 -4.15 27.96
CA ILE A 68 -6.11 -2.92 28.58
C ILE A 68 -4.96 -1.93 28.78
N TYR A 69 -5.10 -0.74 28.20
CA TYR A 69 -4.11 0.34 28.32
C TYR A 69 -4.79 1.64 28.71
N LYS A 70 -4.14 2.41 29.59
CA LYS A 70 -4.48 3.80 29.85
C LYS A 70 -4.14 4.65 28.62
N LYS A 71 -5.11 5.47 28.19
CA LYS A 71 -5.07 6.31 26.99
C LYS A 71 -5.67 7.69 27.26
N ALA A 72 -5.28 8.71 26.50
CA ALA A 72 -5.97 10.00 26.44
C ALA A 72 -6.78 10.11 25.16
N LEU A 73 -8.08 10.36 25.29
CA LEU A 73 -9.01 10.42 24.15
C LEU A 73 -9.80 11.74 24.14
N TYR A 74 -10.26 12.12 22.96
CA TYR A 74 -11.19 13.23 22.78
C TYR A 74 -12.65 12.80 22.98
N PHE A 75 -13.41 13.63 23.68
CA PHE A 75 -14.84 13.47 23.94
C PHE A 75 -15.59 14.76 23.63
N GLN A 76 -16.83 14.64 23.12
CA GLN A 76 -17.69 15.79 22.79
C GLN A 76 -18.73 16.02 23.86
N TYR A 77 -19.05 17.28 24.12
CA TYR A 77 -20.06 17.72 25.07
C TYR A 77 -21.09 18.64 24.40
N THR A 78 -22.25 18.75 25.03
CA THR A 78 -23.34 19.60 24.52
C THR A 78 -23.05 21.10 24.67
N ASN A 79 -22.25 21.50 25.65
CA ASN A 79 -21.90 22.89 25.96
C ASN A 79 -20.60 23.02 26.79
N ASP A 80 -20.28 24.25 27.18
CA ASP A 80 -19.11 24.68 27.95
C ASP A 80 -19.11 24.26 29.43
N LEU A 81 -20.19 23.63 29.92
CA LEU A 81 -20.23 23.07 31.27
C LEU A 81 -19.52 21.70 31.34
N TYR A 82 -19.32 21.03 30.19
CA TYR A 82 -18.68 19.71 30.09
C TYR A 82 -19.32 18.63 31.00
N THR A 83 -20.64 18.68 31.17
CA THR A 83 -21.39 17.74 32.03
C THR A 83 -22.09 16.63 31.27
N GLU A 84 -22.63 16.92 30.08
CA GLU A 84 -23.37 15.96 29.26
C GLU A 84 -22.57 15.61 28.01
N GLU A 85 -22.04 14.38 27.97
CA GLU A 85 -21.26 13.85 26.85
C GLU A 85 -22.17 13.41 25.70
N ILE A 86 -21.82 13.78 24.48
CA ILE A 86 -22.48 13.30 23.26
C ILE A 86 -21.90 11.92 22.92
N LYS A 87 -22.75 10.90 22.99
CA LYS A 87 -22.34 9.51 22.72
C LYS A 87 -21.87 9.36 21.27
N LYS A 88 -20.65 8.84 21.10
CA LYS A 88 -20.07 8.45 19.81
C LYS A 88 -20.73 7.16 19.28
N PRO A 89 -20.82 6.95 17.96
CA PRO A 89 -21.19 5.66 17.39
C PRO A 89 -20.23 4.57 17.88
N ASP A 90 -20.74 3.37 18.18
CA ASP A 90 -19.91 2.30 18.77
C ASP A 90 -18.76 1.88 17.83
N TRP A 91 -18.97 1.93 16.50
CA TRP A 91 -17.95 1.63 15.48
C TRP A 91 -16.82 2.66 15.41
N LEU A 92 -16.97 3.85 16.01
CA LEU A 92 -15.94 4.89 15.98
C LEU A 92 -14.78 4.56 16.94
N GLY A 93 -15.01 3.64 17.87
CA GLY A 93 -14.02 3.17 18.84
C GLY A 93 -13.42 4.32 19.66
N PHE A 94 -12.11 4.31 19.80
CA PHE A 94 -11.41 5.32 20.59
C PHE A 94 -11.26 6.68 19.90
N LEU A 95 -11.59 6.79 18.60
CA LEU A 95 -11.40 8.01 17.83
C LEU A 95 -12.19 9.16 18.43
N GLY A 96 -11.66 10.37 18.24
CA GLY A 96 -12.32 11.59 18.63
C GLY A 96 -13.65 11.82 17.90
N PRO A 97 -14.47 12.76 18.40
CA PRO A 97 -15.74 13.14 17.78
C PRO A 97 -15.62 13.54 16.30
N ILE A 98 -16.68 13.27 15.53
CA ILE A 98 -16.69 13.60 14.10
C ILE A 98 -17.03 15.08 13.92
N MET A 99 -16.05 15.87 13.46
CA MET A 99 -16.30 17.25 13.03
C MET A 99 -16.75 17.27 11.58
N ARG A 100 -17.73 18.11 11.25
CA ARG A 100 -18.25 18.27 9.88
C ARG A 100 -18.34 19.75 9.55
N ALA A 101 -17.89 20.14 8.37
CA ALA A 101 -18.01 21.51 7.90
C ALA A 101 -18.14 21.57 6.38
N GLU A 102 -18.76 22.63 5.87
CA GLU A 102 -18.82 22.92 4.44
C GLU A 102 -17.84 24.02 4.07
N VAL A 103 -17.49 24.09 2.78
CA VAL A 103 -16.78 25.24 2.24
C VAL A 103 -17.52 26.55 2.53
N GLY A 104 -16.83 27.46 3.21
CA GLY A 104 -17.31 28.73 3.73
C GLY A 104 -17.54 28.74 5.24
N ASP A 105 -17.73 27.59 5.89
CA ASP A 105 -18.01 27.51 7.33
C ASP A 105 -16.75 27.79 8.18
N THR A 106 -16.98 28.21 9.42
CA THR A 106 -15.95 28.34 10.45
C THR A 106 -16.21 27.33 11.57
N ILE A 107 -15.23 26.49 11.87
CA ILE A 107 -15.26 25.52 12.97
C ILE A 107 -14.68 26.20 14.22
N ILE A 108 -15.48 26.28 15.28
CA ILE A 108 -15.09 26.87 16.57
C ILE A 108 -15.05 25.73 17.60
N ILE A 109 -13.87 25.41 18.12
CA ILE A 109 -13.69 24.32 19.08
C ILE A 109 -13.29 24.91 20.43
N HIS A 110 -14.12 24.69 21.45
CA HIS A 110 -13.77 24.95 22.84
C HIS A 110 -13.21 23.65 23.44
N LEU A 111 -11.89 23.59 23.56
CA LEU A 111 -11.18 22.44 24.10
C LEU A 111 -10.88 22.66 25.58
N LYS A 112 -11.17 21.66 26.41
CA LYS A 112 -10.74 21.60 27.81
C LYS A 112 -9.86 20.38 28.05
N ASN A 113 -8.65 20.59 28.58
CA ASN A 113 -7.79 19.48 28.93
C ASN A 113 -8.11 18.99 30.37
N LEU A 114 -8.66 17.78 30.49
CA LEU A 114 -8.92 17.13 31.79
C LEU A 114 -7.93 15.99 32.07
N ALA A 115 -6.94 15.77 31.21
CA ALA A 115 -5.86 14.81 31.44
C ALA A 115 -4.77 15.38 32.34
N SER A 116 -3.80 14.54 32.71
CA SER A 116 -2.70 14.86 33.62
C SER A 116 -1.51 15.56 32.96
N ARG A 117 -1.52 15.70 31.63
CA ARG A 117 -0.40 16.22 30.82
C ARG A 117 -0.87 17.27 29.82
N PRO A 118 -0.01 18.21 29.38
CA PRO A 118 -0.35 19.15 28.33
C PRO A 118 -0.60 18.44 27.01
N TYR A 119 -1.65 18.87 26.31
CA TYR A 119 -2.04 18.37 25.00
C TYR A 119 -2.58 19.51 24.14
N SER A 120 -2.68 19.32 22.83
CA SER A 120 -3.18 20.34 21.91
C SER A 120 -4.23 19.79 20.95
N LEU A 121 -4.54 20.54 19.90
CA LEU A 121 -5.49 20.18 18.85
C LEU A 121 -5.08 20.82 17.52
N HIS A 122 -4.46 20.02 16.66
CA HIS A 122 -3.99 20.37 15.31
C HIS A 122 -4.96 19.85 14.24
N PRO A 123 -5.41 20.68 13.28
CA PRO A 123 -6.27 20.21 12.20
C PRO A 123 -5.53 20.01 10.87
N HIS A 124 -6.05 19.11 10.05
CA HIS A 124 -5.66 18.98 8.64
C HIS A 124 -6.74 19.56 7.72
N GLY A 125 -6.33 20.14 6.60
CA GLY A 125 -7.24 20.52 5.51
C GLY A 125 -8.19 21.67 5.81
N VAL A 126 -7.84 22.57 6.73
CA VAL A 126 -8.57 23.80 7.06
C VAL A 126 -7.58 24.94 7.27
N GLN A 127 -8.03 26.19 7.17
CA GLN A 127 -7.19 27.37 7.41
C GLN A 127 -7.26 27.77 8.89
N TYR A 128 -6.14 28.17 9.46
CA TYR A 128 -6.05 28.66 10.83
C TYR A 128 -4.96 29.72 10.98
N THR A 129 -5.03 30.49 12.07
CA THR A 129 -3.96 31.41 12.48
C THR A 129 -2.97 30.69 13.39
N LYS A 130 -1.78 31.26 13.61
CA LYS A 130 -0.78 30.67 14.51
C LYS A 130 -1.26 30.51 15.94
N GLU A 131 -2.18 31.36 16.41
CA GLU A 131 -2.83 31.25 17.74
C GLU A 131 -3.87 30.11 17.82
N SER A 132 -4.18 29.46 16.69
CA SER A 132 -5.14 28.35 16.58
C SER A 132 -4.55 27.13 15.88
N GLU A 133 -3.22 27.01 15.90
CA GLU A 133 -2.47 25.90 15.33
C GLU A 133 -2.25 24.82 16.40
N ASP A 134 -1.28 24.97 17.32
CA ASP A 134 -0.78 23.84 18.14
C ASP A 134 -0.46 24.16 19.61
N ASP A 135 -1.00 25.24 20.18
CA ASP A 135 -0.63 25.65 21.54
C ASP A 135 -0.97 24.58 22.60
N ALA A 136 0.05 24.19 23.38
CA ALA A 136 -0.09 23.23 24.46
C ALA A 136 -1.10 23.74 25.50
N VAL A 137 -2.22 23.01 25.66
CA VAL A 137 -3.25 23.28 26.66
C VAL A 137 -2.89 22.52 27.93
N GLU A 138 -2.47 23.24 28.96
CA GLU A 138 -2.10 22.65 30.25
C GLU A 138 -3.26 21.93 30.94
N PRO A 139 -2.99 20.95 31.84
CA PRO A 139 -4.01 20.29 32.63
C PRO A 139 -4.96 21.26 33.35
N GLY A 140 -6.26 21.04 33.18
CA GLY A 140 -7.33 21.87 33.74
C GLY A 140 -7.63 23.16 32.97
N GLN A 141 -6.80 23.55 32.00
CA GLN A 141 -7.00 24.75 31.18
C GLN A 141 -7.96 24.51 30.01
N SER A 142 -8.35 25.60 29.36
CA SER A 142 -9.18 25.56 28.16
C SER A 142 -8.65 26.52 27.11
N GLN A 143 -8.76 26.13 25.83
CA GLN A 143 -8.35 26.92 24.68
C GLN A 143 -9.47 26.88 23.63
N THR A 144 -9.66 27.99 22.92
CA THR A 144 -10.58 28.04 21.79
C THR A 144 -9.80 28.07 20.49
N TYR A 145 -10.12 27.13 19.59
CA TYR A 145 -9.54 27.02 18.26
C TYR A 145 -10.56 27.48 17.22
N ILE A 146 -10.12 28.29 16.26
CA ILE A 146 -10.96 28.80 15.18
C ILE A 146 -10.33 28.39 13.85
N TRP A 147 -11.06 27.58 13.08
CA TRP A 147 -10.60 27.06 11.80
C TRP A 147 -11.59 27.41 10.69
N ASP A 148 -11.09 28.05 9.64
CA ASP A 148 -11.89 28.47 8.49
C ASP A 148 -11.78 27.46 7.35
N VAL A 149 -12.92 27.05 6.81
CA VAL A 149 -12.98 26.15 5.66
C VAL A 149 -13.07 26.97 4.38
N VAL A 150 -11.93 27.45 3.92
CA VAL A 150 -11.86 28.23 2.68
C VAL A 150 -11.94 27.36 1.42
N GLU A 151 -12.35 27.97 0.30
CA GLU A 151 -12.53 27.28 -0.99
C GLU A 151 -11.28 26.50 -1.43
N ASP A 152 -10.08 27.10 -1.25
CA ASP A 152 -8.81 26.48 -1.63
C ASP A 152 -8.44 25.25 -0.79
N HIS A 153 -9.06 25.08 0.39
CA HIS A 153 -8.83 23.94 1.29
C HIS A 153 -9.95 22.89 1.22
N GLY A 154 -11.07 23.21 0.55
CA GLY A 154 -12.20 22.33 0.35
C GLY A 154 -12.00 21.27 -0.75
N PRO A 155 -12.99 20.38 -0.94
CA PRO A 155 -12.98 19.41 -2.03
C PRO A 155 -12.99 20.10 -3.40
N SER A 156 -12.11 19.67 -4.30
CA SER A 156 -12.08 20.17 -5.67
C SER A 156 -13.29 19.70 -6.49
N ALA A 157 -13.46 20.27 -7.68
CA ALA A 157 -14.54 19.89 -8.59
C ALA A 157 -14.54 18.39 -8.97
N ARG A 158 -13.38 17.73 -8.94
CA ARG A 158 -13.26 16.29 -9.26
C ARG A 158 -13.40 15.38 -8.03
N ASP A 159 -13.21 15.93 -6.85
CA ASP A 159 -13.37 15.18 -5.62
C ASP A 159 -14.84 14.85 -5.38
N VAL A 160 -15.06 13.86 -4.53
CA VAL A 160 -16.39 13.53 -4.00
C VAL A 160 -16.96 14.72 -3.20
N ASP A 161 -18.25 14.66 -2.86
CA ASP A 161 -18.93 15.77 -2.20
C ASP A 161 -18.33 16.11 -0.82
N CYS A 162 -17.75 15.12 -0.13
CA CYS A 162 -17.07 15.31 1.14
C CYS A 162 -15.78 14.49 1.21
N VAL A 163 -14.74 15.07 1.80
CA VAL A 163 -13.42 14.48 1.95
C VAL A 163 -13.05 14.31 3.42
N THR A 164 -12.26 13.29 3.72
CA THR A 164 -11.71 12.99 5.04
C THR A 164 -10.49 13.85 5.30
N ARG A 165 -10.49 14.47 6.45
CA ARG A 165 -9.34 15.09 7.11
C ARG A 165 -9.29 14.55 8.54
N ILE A 166 -8.22 14.88 9.24
CA ILE A 166 -8.00 14.45 10.61
C ILE A 166 -7.63 15.64 11.48
N TYR A 167 -7.75 15.44 12.78
CA TYR A 167 -7.14 16.30 13.78
C TYR A 167 -6.50 15.42 14.86
N HIS A 168 -5.48 15.94 15.52
CA HIS A 168 -4.78 15.24 16.60
C HIS A 168 -4.05 16.21 17.52
N SER A 169 -3.58 15.77 18.67
CA SER A 169 -2.67 16.59 19.49
C SER A 169 -1.28 16.62 18.85
N HIS A 170 -0.56 17.73 19.04
CA HIS A 170 0.71 18.02 18.37
C HIS A 170 1.75 18.66 19.32
N VAL A 171 1.64 18.39 20.63
CA VAL A 171 2.72 18.75 21.58
C VAL A 171 3.93 17.85 21.30
N ASN A 172 3.68 16.54 21.25
CA ASN A 172 4.58 15.57 20.64
C ASN A 172 3.76 14.66 19.74
N GLY A 173 3.64 15.03 18.46
CA GLY A 173 2.71 14.40 17.51
C GLY A 173 2.66 12.86 17.60
N PRO A 174 3.80 12.14 17.47
CA PRO A 174 3.81 10.69 17.60
C PRO A 174 3.31 10.18 18.97
N LYS A 175 3.87 10.67 20.09
CA LYS A 175 3.48 10.17 21.42
C LYS A 175 2.03 10.49 21.76
N ASP A 176 1.56 11.66 21.37
CA ASP A 176 0.19 12.11 21.59
C ASP A 176 -0.82 11.23 20.82
N VAL A 177 -0.51 10.91 19.56
CA VAL A 177 -1.33 10.04 18.70
C VAL A 177 -1.34 8.61 19.24
N TYR A 178 -0.18 8.04 19.59
CA TYR A 178 -0.11 6.70 20.19
C TYR A 178 -0.82 6.62 21.54
N SER A 179 -0.84 7.72 22.29
CA SER A 179 -1.65 7.85 23.51
C SER A 179 -3.15 7.88 23.25
N GLY A 180 -3.60 8.08 22.01
CA GLY A 180 -4.99 7.97 21.55
C GLY A 180 -5.63 9.26 21.02
N LEU A 181 -4.91 10.38 20.96
CA LEU A 181 -5.47 11.69 20.60
C LEU A 181 -5.52 11.92 19.10
N VAL A 182 -6.51 11.31 18.45
CA VAL A 182 -6.79 11.47 17.01
C VAL A 182 -8.29 11.43 16.74
N GLY A 183 -8.78 12.21 15.78
CA GLY A 183 -10.16 12.14 15.33
C GLY A 183 -10.37 12.69 13.92
N PRO A 184 -11.57 12.49 13.34
CA PRO A 184 -11.83 12.85 11.95
C PRO A 184 -12.51 14.22 11.78
N ILE A 185 -12.14 14.93 10.72
CA ILE A 185 -12.89 16.07 10.18
C ILE A 185 -13.40 15.69 8.79
N ILE A 186 -14.69 15.86 8.52
CA ILE A 186 -15.27 15.65 7.20
C ILE A 186 -15.60 17.01 6.59
N ILE A 187 -14.87 17.37 5.52
CA ILE A 187 -15.04 18.65 4.83
C ILE A 187 -15.84 18.43 3.56
N CYS A 188 -16.97 19.12 3.43
CA CYS A 188 -17.91 18.99 2.32
C CYS A 188 -17.94 20.22 1.43
N LYS A 189 -18.35 20.04 0.17
CA LYS A 189 -18.71 21.17 -0.71
C LYS A 189 -19.93 21.89 -0.12
N LYS A 190 -20.06 23.18 -0.43
CA LYS A 190 -21.18 24.03 0.04
C LYS A 190 -22.56 23.42 -0.31
N GLY A 191 -23.44 23.32 0.69
CA GLY A 191 -24.80 22.80 0.61
C GLY A 191 -24.93 21.27 0.54
N LYS A 192 -23.86 20.51 0.78
CA LYS A 192 -23.85 19.04 0.66
C LYS A 192 -24.13 18.28 1.94
N ILE A 193 -23.87 18.84 3.12
CA ILE A 193 -24.14 18.18 4.40
C ILE A 193 -25.63 17.89 4.53
N GLU A 194 -26.48 18.91 4.37
CA GLU A 194 -27.94 18.71 4.44
C GLU A 194 -28.46 17.70 3.40
N GLU A 195 -27.88 17.69 2.20
CA GLU A 195 -28.26 16.75 1.14
C GLU A 195 -27.92 15.31 1.52
N ILE A 196 -26.76 15.09 2.12
CA ILE A 196 -26.30 13.78 2.60
C ILE A 196 -27.17 13.30 3.76
N GLU A 197 -27.45 14.17 4.72
CA GLU A 197 -28.31 13.87 5.87
C GLU A 197 -29.74 13.51 5.42
N LYS A 198 -30.31 14.27 4.46
CA LYS A 198 -31.63 13.98 3.87
C LYS A 198 -31.66 12.66 3.11
N LYS A 199 -30.56 12.28 2.46
CA LYS A 199 -30.45 11.01 1.71
C LYS A 199 -30.18 9.80 2.58
N GLN A 200 -29.88 9.98 3.88
CA GLN A 200 -29.57 8.91 4.83
C GLN A 200 -28.52 7.93 4.28
N TYR A 201 -27.44 8.46 3.69
CA TYR A 201 -26.29 7.60 3.38
C TYR A 201 -25.75 7.02 4.68
N GLU A 202 -25.46 5.73 4.67
CA GLU A 202 -24.70 5.12 5.75
C GLU A 202 -23.22 5.50 5.57
N GLU A 203 -22.60 5.99 6.64
CA GLU A 203 -21.23 6.48 6.63
C GLU A 203 -20.45 5.83 7.77
N PHE A 204 -19.25 5.35 7.47
CA PHE A 204 -18.33 4.80 8.45
C PHE A 204 -16.97 5.49 8.34
N ILE A 205 -16.31 5.67 9.48
CA ILE A 205 -14.95 6.20 9.55
C ILE A 205 -14.04 5.14 10.17
N LEU A 206 -12.97 4.79 9.47
CA LEU A 206 -12.01 3.77 9.91
C LEU A 206 -10.60 4.32 9.89
N MET A 207 -9.90 4.16 11.01
CA MET A 207 -8.47 4.33 11.15
C MET A 207 -7.82 2.95 11.18
N PHE A 208 -6.87 2.73 10.28
CA PHE A 208 -5.97 1.59 10.31
C PHE A 208 -4.65 2.05 10.93
N SER A 209 -4.24 1.40 12.03
CA SER A 209 -3.05 1.80 12.77
C SER A 209 -2.52 0.66 13.63
N VAL A 210 -1.22 0.43 13.56
CA VAL A 210 -0.44 -0.28 14.57
C VAL A 210 -0.20 0.70 15.72
N VAL A 211 -1.07 0.68 16.72
CA VAL A 211 -0.97 1.60 17.86
C VAL A 211 0.15 1.10 18.78
N ASP A 212 1.32 1.72 18.66
CA ASP A 212 2.51 1.40 19.43
C ASP A 212 2.44 2.00 20.85
N GLU A 213 2.01 1.19 21.82
CA GLU A 213 1.92 1.61 23.21
C GLU A 213 3.29 1.81 23.87
N ASN A 214 4.40 1.35 23.25
CA ASN A 214 5.75 1.66 23.73
C ASN A 214 6.07 3.16 23.60
N LEU A 215 5.43 3.83 22.65
CA LEU A 215 5.57 5.27 22.41
C LEU A 215 4.48 6.11 23.10
N SER A 216 3.52 5.47 23.77
CA SER A 216 2.48 6.13 24.56
C SER A 216 3.07 6.85 25.78
N TRP A 217 2.49 8.01 26.14
CA TRP A 217 2.86 8.72 27.37
C TRP A 217 2.59 7.91 28.64
N TYR A 218 1.76 6.88 28.54
CA TYR A 218 1.27 6.10 29.67
C TYR A 218 1.94 4.73 29.81
N LEU A 219 2.99 4.41 29.04
CA LEU A 219 3.66 3.10 29.10
C LEU A 219 4.03 2.70 30.54
N ASP A 220 4.71 3.59 31.27
CA ASP A 220 5.13 3.32 32.65
C ASP A 220 3.95 3.09 33.60
N GLU A 221 2.88 3.85 33.42
CA GLU A 221 1.65 3.68 34.22
C GLU A 221 0.98 2.35 33.90
N ASN A 222 0.99 1.93 32.63
CA ASN A 222 0.43 0.66 32.18
C ASN A 222 1.23 -0.53 32.70
N ILE A 223 2.57 -0.48 32.64
CA ILE A 223 3.46 -1.52 33.21
C ILE A 223 3.15 -1.68 34.70
N ASN A 224 3.18 -0.59 35.47
CA ASN A 224 2.96 -0.62 36.91
C ASN A 224 1.55 -1.06 37.32
N THR A 225 0.56 -0.88 36.44
CA THR A 225 -0.84 -1.24 36.72
C THR A 225 -1.15 -2.69 36.36
N HIS A 226 -0.57 -3.20 35.27
CA HIS A 226 -1.00 -4.45 34.64
C HIS A 226 0.01 -5.60 34.75
N CYS A 227 1.32 -5.32 34.78
CA CYS A 227 2.35 -6.35 34.94
C CYS A 227 2.49 -6.74 36.40
N THR A 228 2.61 -8.04 36.71
CA THR A 228 2.75 -8.49 38.10
C THR A 228 4.16 -8.28 38.66
N GLU A 229 5.17 -8.19 37.80
CA GLU A 229 6.57 -7.94 38.17
C GLU A 229 7.14 -6.75 37.37
N PRO A 230 6.67 -5.51 37.59
CA PRO A 230 7.03 -4.36 36.76
C PRO A 230 8.52 -3.99 36.82
N GLU A 231 9.23 -4.36 37.90
CA GLU A 231 10.66 -4.08 38.07
C GLU A 231 11.57 -4.99 37.22
N SER A 232 11.06 -6.12 36.72
CA SER A 232 11.82 -7.07 35.89
C SER A 232 11.68 -6.83 34.38
N ILE A 233 10.85 -5.87 33.97
CA ILE A 233 10.58 -5.56 32.58
C ILE A 233 11.78 -4.86 31.94
N ASP A 234 12.33 -5.48 30.90
CA ASP A 234 13.20 -4.80 29.94
C ASP A 234 12.34 -4.21 28.82
N LYS A 235 12.35 -2.89 28.68
CA LYS A 235 11.57 -2.19 27.64
C LYS A 235 12.20 -2.30 26.25
N GLU A 236 13.47 -2.71 26.18
CA GLU A 236 14.19 -2.94 24.93
C GLU A 236 14.03 -4.38 24.43
N ASP A 237 13.37 -5.25 25.19
CA ASP A 237 13.03 -6.60 24.76
C ASP A 237 12.07 -6.56 23.56
N GLU A 238 12.46 -7.21 22.46
CA GLU A 238 11.70 -7.16 21.20
C GLU A 238 10.32 -7.80 21.35
N ASP A 239 10.19 -8.90 22.10
CA ASP A 239 8.90 -9.56 22.33
C ASP A 239 7.97 -8.71 23.22
N PHE A 240 8.51 -7.99 24.21
CA PHE A 240 7.76 -7.02 24.99
C PHE A 240 7.27 -5.88 24.11
N GLN A 241 8.16 -5.28 23.30
CA GLN A 241 7.77 -4.20 22.40
C GLN A 241 6.70 -4.64 21.41
N GLU A 242 6.86 -5.82 20.81
CA GLU A 242 5.91 -6.38 19.85
C GLU A 242 4.55 -6.62 20.49
N SER A 243 4.50 -7.15 21.71
CA SER A 243 3.22 -7.35 22.43
C SER A 243 2.42 -6.07 22.67
N ASN A 244 3.09 -4.92 22.66
CA ASN A 244 2.50 -3.59 22.85
C ASN A 244 2.16 -2.87 21.53
N LYS A 245 2.39 -3.51 20.37
CA LYS A 245 2.02 -2.99 19.05
C LYS A 245 0.62 -3.48 18.66
N MET A 246 -0.37 -2.63 18.89
CA MET A 246 -1.77 -3.00 18.75
C MET A 246 -2.27 -2.78 17.31
N HIS A 247 -2.23 -3.83 16.48
CA HIS A 247 -2.64 -3.85 15.07
C HIS A 247 -4.17 -3.67 14.89
N SER A 248 -4.64 -2.44 15.01
CA SER A 248 -6.06 -2.15 15.26
C SER A 248 -6.80 -1.50 14.09
N ILE A 249 -8.12 -1.70 14.08
CA ILE A 249 -9.07 -0.85 13.35
C ILE A 249 -9.88 -0.06 14.39
N ASN A 250 -9.76 1.27 14.39
CA ASN A 250 -10.36 2.16 15.41
C ASN A 250 -10.04 1.78 16.88
N GLY A 251 -8.91 1.13 17.12
CA GLY A 251 -8.52 0.66 18.46
C GLY A 251 -9.07 -0.71 18.84
N TYR A 252 -9.55 -1.53 17.90
CA TYR A 252 -9.97 -2.92 18.17
C TYR A 252 -9.16 -3.93 17.36
N LEU A 253 -8.84 -5.05 17.99
CA LEU A 253 -8.11 -6.19 17.41
C LEU A 253 -9.02 -7.43 17.29
N PHE A 254 -8.59 -8.40 16.47
CA PHE A 254 -9.15 -9.76 16.36
C PHE A 254 -10.68 -9.78 16.22
N GLY A 255 -11.23 -8.92 15.36
CA GLY A 255 -12.66 -8.89 15.06
C GLY A 255 -13.54 -8.22 16.11
N ASN A 256 -12.98 -7.55 17.12
CA ASN A 256 -13.74 -6.95 18.22
C ASN A 256 -14.46 -5.64 17.88
N LEU A 257 -14.21 -5.02 16.72
CA LEU A 257 -14.86 -3.77 16.29
C LEU A 257 -16.38 -3.95 16.12
N PRO A 258 -17.22 -3.26 16.91
CA PRO A 258 -18.68 -3.42 16.82
C PRO A 258 -19.31 -2.45 15.81
N GLY A 259 -20.61 -2.64 15.54
CA GLY A 259 -21.46 -1.59 14.97
C GLY A 259 -21.37 -1.36 13.46
N LEU A 260 -20.56 -2.13 12.72
CA LEU A 260 -20.50 -2.08 11.26
C LEU A 260 -21.65 -2.87 10.63
N SER A 261 -22.83 -2.27 10.53
CA SER A 261 -24.02 -2.90 9.94
C SER A 261 -24.68 -1.97 8.95
N MET A 262 -24.99 -2.49 7.77
CA MET A 262 -25.60 -1.73 6.69
C MET A 262 -26.65 -2.50 5.91
N CYS A 263 -27.52 -1.79 5.20
CA CYS A 263 -28.55 -2.42 4.39
C CYS A 263 -28.02 -2.86 3.01
N ASP A 264 -28.53 -3.96 2.48
CA ASP A 264 -28.29 -4.41 1.09
C ASP A 264 -28.89 -3.41 0.08
N ASN A 265 -28.24 -3.29 -1.09
CA ASN A 265 -28.59 -2.36 -2.17
C ASN A 265 -28.61 -0.88 -1.76
N THR A 266 -27.78 -0.49 -0.78
CA THR A 266 -27.57 0.91 -0.41
C THR A 266 -26.17 1.36 -0.81
N LYS A 267 -25.99 2.69 -0.85
CA LYS A 267 -24.66 3.28 -1.03
C LYS A 267 -24.10 3.63 0.33
N VAL A 268 -22.91 3.14 0.60
CA VAL A 268 -22.17 3.37 1.84
C VAL A 268 -20.91 4.17 1.53
N LYS A 269 -20.64 5.19 2.32
CA LYS A 269 -19.39 5.95 2.24
C LYS A 269 -18.44 5.49 3.35
N TRP A 270 -17.25 5.11 2.94
CA TRP A 270 -16.15 4.74 3.82
C TRP A 270 -15.11 5.85 3.79
N TYR A 271 -14.97 6.54 4.91
CA TYR A 271 -13.92 7.51 5.15
C TYR A 271 -12.80 6.77 5.89
N MET A 272 -11.65 6.63 5.26
CA MET A 272 -10.57 5.80 5.80
C MET A 272 -9.28 6.59 5.89
N PHE A 273 -8.50 6.35 6.93
CA PHE A 273 -7.17 6.92 7.04
C PHE A 273 -6.19 5.98 7.74
N GLY A 274 -4.91 6.12 7.41
CA GLY A 274 -3.81 5.41 8.07
C GLY A 274 -3.13 6.32 9.10
N MET A 275 -2.59 5.74 10.17
CA MET A 275 -1.87 6.48 11.20
C MET A 275 -0.78 5.59 11.83
N GLY A 276 0.38 6.18 12.16
CA GLY A 276 1.47 5.49 12.87
C GLY A 276 2.84 5.76 12.24
N ASN A 277 3.66 4.73 12.02
CA ASN A 277 5.08 4.82 11.66
C ASN A 277 5.44 4.06 10.36
N GLU A 278 6.70 3.60 10.23
CA GLU A 278 7.22 2.89 9.06
C GLU A 278 6.55 1.53 8.80
N VAL A 279 6.05 0.84 9.84
CA VAL A 279 5.33 -0.43 9.67
C VAL A 279 3.89 -0.22 9.20
N ASP A 280 3.34 1.00 9.32
CA ASP A 280 1.94 1.32 9.02
C ASP A 280 1.62 1.42 7.52
N ILE A 281 1.91 0.35 6.78
CA ILE A 281 1.48 0.13 5.41
C ILE A 281 0.28 -0.80 5.48
N HIS A 282 -0.92 -0.26 5.26
CA HIS A 282 -2.16 -1.02 5.39
C HIS A 282 -2.79 -1.26 4.04
N SER A 283 -3.37 -2.44 3.86
CA SER A 283 -4.13 -2.82 2.67
C SER A 283 -5.52 -3.26 3.09
N ALA A 284 -6.44 -2.30 3.22
CA ALA A 284 -7.79 -2.54 3.71
C ALA A 284 -8.64 -3.22 2.61
N TYR A 285 -9.01 -4.47 2.85
CA TYR A 285 -9.76 -5.33 1.93
C TYR A 285 -11.16 -5.64 2.47
N PHE A 286 -12.18 -5.36 1.67
CA PHE A 286 -13.58 -5.62 1.99
C PHE A 286 -14.02 -6.91 1.29
N HIS A 287 -14.03 -8.04 2.01
CA HIS A 287 -14.36 -9.35 1.43
C HIS A 287 -15.78 -9.35 0.86
N GLY A 288 -15.95 -9.96 -0.31
CA GLY A 288 -17.24 -10.10 -0.99
C GLY A 288 -17.83 -8.80 -1.58
N GLN A 289 -17.14 -7.67 -1.49
CA GLN A 289 -17.59 -6.39 -2.01
C GLN A 289 -16.51 -5.71 -2.85
N VAL A 290 -16.94 -4.71 -3.63
CA VAL A 290 -16.06 -3.83 -4.36
C VAL A 290 -16.40 -2.38 -4.05
N LEU A 291 -15.39 -1.52 -4.07
CA LEU A 291 -15.52 -0.09 -3.85
C LEU A 291 -15.20 0.69 -5.12
N THR A 292 -15.50 1.99 -5.09
CA THR A 292 -15.03 2.97 -6.06
C THR A 292 -14.24 4.04 -5.33
N TYR A 293 -12.98 4.23 -5.73
CA TYR A 293 -12.07 5.23 -5.19
C TYR A 293 -11.56 6.13 -6.32
N GLN A 294 -11.76 7.44 -6.21
CA GLN A 294 -11.46 8.43 -7.27
C GLN A 294 -12.05 8.07 -8.65
N GLY A 295 -13.17 7.34 -8.67
CA GLY A 295 -13.80 6.86 -9.90
C GLY A 295 -13.20 5.60 -10.51
N PHE A 296 -12.18 5.00 -9.91
CA PHE A 296 -11.62 3.69 -10.28
C PHE A 296 -12.24 2.58 -9.43
N ARG A 297 -12.44 1.40 -10.02
CA ARG A 297 -12.89 0.20 -9.29
C ARG A 297 -11.72 -0.36 -8.49
N VAL A 298 -11.97 -0.63 -7.21
CA VAL A 298 -11.00 -1.24 -6.27
C VAL A 298 -11.75 -2.19 -5.34
N ASP A 299 -11.05 -3.11 -4.70
CA ASP A 299 -11.54 -3.93 -3.58
C ASP A 299 -10.64 -3.79 -2.33
N THR A 300 -9.35 -3.58 -2.58
CA THR A 300 -8.34 -3.21 -1.60
C THR A 300 -7.89 -1.76 -1.77
N VAL A 301 -7.64 -1.06 -0.66
CA VAL A 301 -7.09 0.31 -0.66
C VAL A 301 -5.88 0.41 0.27
N SER A 302 -4.83 1.10 -0.18
CA SER A 302 -3.64 1.33 0.65
C SER A 302 -3.78 2.55 1.54
N LEU A 303 -3.38 2.42 2.80
CA LEU A 303 -3.32 3.51 3.77
C LEU A 303 -1.93 3.51 4.42
N PHE A 304 -1.24 4.65 4.36
CA PHE A 304 0.05 4.92 5.03
C PHE A 304 -0.17 5.95 6.16
N PRO A 305 0.83 6.27 6.99
CA PRO A 305 0.70 7.33 7.98
C PRO A 305 0.15 8.63 7.38
N SER A 306 -0.97 9.11 7.93
CA SER A 306 -1.71 10.29 7.49
C SER A 306 -2.25 10.24 6.04
N THR A 307 -2.35 9.05 5.43
CA THR A 307 -3.12 8.87 4.19
C THR A 307 -4.60 8.99 4.51
N MET A 308 -5.35 9.77 3.72
CA MET A 308 -6.79 9.98 3.90
C MET A 308 -7.49 9.70 2.58
N ILE A 309 -8.51 8.83 2.60
CA ILE A 309 -9.24 8.42 1.39
C ILE A 309 -10.73 8.28 1.66
N GLU A 310 -11.51 8.45 0.60
CA GLU A 310 -12.95 8.21 0.61
C GLU A 310 -13.30 7.19 -0.48
N ALA A 311 -13.96 6.12 -0.06
CA ALA A 311 -14.41 5.07 -0.96
C ALA A 311 -15.94 4.91 -0.88
N ILE A 312 -16.55 4.63 -2.02
CA ILE A 312 -18.00 4.40 -2.11
C ILE A 312 -18.23 2.92 -2.42
N MET A 313 -19.07 2.29 -1.62
CA MET A 313 -19.52 0.91 -1.80
C MET A 313 -21.00 0.89 -2.16
N GLU A 314 -21.39 0.03 -3.09
CA GLU A 314 -22.79 -0.37 -3.27
C GLU A 314 -22.94 -1.79 -2.73
N THR A 315 -23.68 -1.93 -1.63
CA THR A 315 -23.77 -3.19 -0.90
C THR A 315 -24.56 -4.22 -1.68
N LYS A 316 -24.02 -5.44 -1.74
CA LYS A 316 -24.66 -6.64 -2.30
C LYS A 316 -24.51 -7.80 -1.33
N ASN A 317 -25.16 -8.92 -1.62
CA ASN A 317 -24.98 -10.20 -0.93
C ASN A 317 -25.15 -10.09 0.61
N PRO A 318 -26.39 -10.07 1.10
CA PRO A 318 -26.66 -10.05 2.54
C PRO A 318 -25.91 -11.16 3.29
N GLY A 319 -25.23 -10.80 4.37
CA GLY A 319 -24.34 -11.70 5.11
C GLY A 319 -23.36 -10.96 6.02
N LYS A 320 -22.57 -11.72 6.78
CA LYS A 320 -21.44 -11.20 7.55
C LYS A 320 -20.15 -11.39 6.75
N TRP A 321 -19.39 -10.33 6.63
CA TRP A 321 -18.23 -10.21 5.77
C TRP A 321 -17.02 -9.73 6.55
N LEU A 322 -15.84 -10.21 6.17
CA LEU A 322 -14.58 -9.83 6.77
C LEU A 322 -14.10 -8.50 6.16
N LEU A 323 -13.65 -7.60 7.03
CA LEU A 323 -12.82 -6.46 6.71
C LEU A 323 -11.45 -6.74 7.32
N SER A 324 -10.40 -6.78 6.51
CA SER A 324 -9.05 -7.10 7.00
C SER A 324 -8.00 -6.22 6.37
N CYS A 325 -6.91 -5.99 7.10
CA CYS A 325 -5.64 -5.64 6.45
C CYS A 325 -5.10 -6.88 5.73
N GLN A 326 -4.51 -6.73 4.55
CA GLN A 326 -3.89 -7.81 3.79
C GLN A 326 -2.37 -7.77 3.78
N VAL A 327 -1.79 -6.98 4.68
CA VAL A 327 -0.37 -7.10 5.04
C VAL A 327 -0.27 -8.26 6.02
N ASN A 328 0.59 -9.24 5.72
CA ASN A 328 0.63 -10.52 6.42
C ASN A 328 0.81 -10.36 7.95
N ASP A 329 1.79 -9.56 8.38
CA ASP A 329 2.07 -9.38 9.81
C ASP A 329 0.95 -8.61 10.52
N HIS A 330 0.30 -7.66 9.85
CA HIS A 330 -0.88 -6.96 10.39
C HIS A 330 -2.11 -7.88 10.49
N LEU A 331 -2.25 -8.82 9.54
CA LEU A 331 -3.32 -9.80 9.54
C LEU A 331 -3.15 -10.78 10.72
N GLU A 332 -1.94 -11.34 10.90
CA GLU A 332 -1.58 -12.18 12.05
C GLU A 332 -1.69 -11.41 13.38
N GLY A 333 -1.33 -10.13 13.39
CA GLY A 333 -1.50 -9.21 14.52
C GLY A 333 -2.96 -8.88 14.88
N GLY A 334 -3.92 -9.35 14.09
CA GLY A 334 -5.35 -9.23 14.39
C GLY A 334 -6.03 -7.99 13.82
N MET A 335 -5.48 -7.34 12.80
CA MET A 335 -6.09 -6.17 12.14
C MET A 335 -7.28 -6.58 11.26
N GLN A 336 -8.37 -6.98 11.92
CA GLN A 336 -9.55 -7.59 11.32
C GLN A 336 -10.82 -7.12 12.03
N ALA A 337 -11.90 -6.99 11.27
CA ALA A 337 -13.24 -6.63 11.72
C ALA A 337 -14.31 -7.37 10.92
N ILE A 338 -15.51 -7.51 11.49
CA ILE A 338 -16.66 -8.09 10.79
C ILE A 338 -17.67 -6.97 10.51
N TYR A 339 -18.15 -6.88 9.28
CA TYR A 339 -19.28 -6.03 8.93
C TYR A 339 -20.48 -6.87 8.44
N GLU A 340 -21.69 -6.36 8.65
CA GLU A 340 -22.94 -7.05 8.33
C GLU A 340 -23.73 -6.30 7.25
N VAL A 341 -24.05 -6.99 6.16
CA VAL A 341 -25.01 -6.52 5.15
C VAL A 341 -26.37 -7.17 5.42
N LYS A 342 -27.34 -6.37 5.86
CA LYS A 342 -28.69 -6.79 6.24
C LYS A 342 -29.65 -6.72 5.06
N ASN A 343 -30.56 -7.68 4.97
CA ASN A 343 -31.64 -7.63 3.99
C ASN A 343 -32.76 -6.68 4.46
N CYS A 344 -32.64 -5.39 4.11
CA CYS A 344 -33.60 -4.36 4.50
C CYS A 344 -34.71 -4.13 3.46
N THR A 345 -34.56 -4.61 2.22
CA THR A 345 -35.51 -4.35 1.13
C THR A 345 -36.54 -5.47 0.95
N LYS A 346 -37.85 -5.14 1.01
CA LYS A 346 -38.95 -6.10 0.75
C LYS A 346 -39.21 -6.42 -0.73
N LYS A 347 -38.52 -5.80 -1.68
CA LYS A 347 -38.62 -6.09 -3.12
C LYS A 347 -37.29 -5.83 -3.82
N SER A 348 -36.55 -6.90 -4.11
CA SER A 348 -35.49 -6.84 -5.11
C SER A 348 -36.14 -6.63 -6.48
N LYS A 349 -35.78 -5.55 -7.18
CA LYS A 349 -35.85 -5.55 -8.64
C LYS A 349 -34.69 -6.42 -9.10
N SER A 350 -34.98 -7.67 -9.50
CA SER A 350 -34.00 -8.46 -10.25
C SER A 350 -33.73 -7.75 -11.58
N LEU A 351 -32.64 -6.99 -11.60
CA LEU A 351 -32.14 -6.31 -12.79
C LEU A 351 -30.67 -6.64 -12.96
N CYS A 352 -30.38 -7.93 -13.10
CA CYS A 352 -29.26 -8.37 -13.92
C CYS A 352 -29.80 -9.46 -14.83
N LYS A 353 -29.95 -9.14 -16.13
CA LYS A 353 -30.04 -10.18 -17.15
C LYS A 353 -28.66 -10.82 -17.19
N PHE A 354 -28.44 -11.88 -16.42
CA PHE A 354 -27.30 -12.76 -16.64
C PHE A 354 -27.42 -13.34 -18.05
N GLY A 355 -26.44 -13.09 -18.90
CA GLY A 355 -26.36 -13.66 -20.22
C GLY A 355 -24.90 -13.68 -20.66
N SER A 356 -24.32 -14.79 -21.16
CA SER A 356 -24.84 -16.17 -21.29
C SER A 356 -23.67 -17.18 -21.40
N LYS A 357 -22.50 -16.87 -20.82
CA LYS A 357 -21.28 -17.69 -20.95
C LYS A 357 -20.74 -18.07 -19.56
N THR A 358 -20.79 -19.36 -19.25
CA THR A 358 -20.04 -19.94 -18.14
C THR A 358 -18.62 -20.24 -18.61
N ARG A 359 -17.62 -19.77 -17.86
CA ARG A 359 -16.21 -20.08 -18.10
C ARG A 359 -15.76 -21.12 -17.10
N GLU A 360 -15.47 -22.32 -17.58
CA GLU A 360 -15.00 -23.41 -16.74
C GLU A 360 -13.47 -23.47 -16.71
N TYR A 361 -12.91 -23.56 -15.51
CA TYR A 361 -11.49 -23.75 -15.25
C TYR A 361 -11.30 -24.99 -14.38
N TYR A 362 -10.26 -25.76 -14.69
CA TYR A 362 -9.85 -26.93 -13.92
C TYR A 362 -8.48 -26.63 -13.33
N ILE A 363 -8.42 -26.44 -12.01
CA ILE A 363 -7.21 -26.01 -11.32
C ILE A 363 -6.91 -27.01 -10.21
N ALA A 364 -5.65 -27.38 -10.01
CA ALA A 364 -5.25 -28.19 -8.88
C ALA A 364 -4.12 -27.52 -8.10
N ALA A 365 -4.12 -27.68 -6.78
CA ALA A 365 -2.94 -27.40 -5.96
C ALA A 365 -2.02 -28.60 -6.01
N GLU A 366 -0.76 -28.39 -6.40
CA GLU A 366 0.26 -29.44 -6.50
C GLU A 366 1.56 -29.04 -5.82
N GLU A 367 2.22 -30.02 -5.20
CA GLU A 367 3.54 -29.85 -4.63
C GLU A 367 4.62 -30.00 -5.72
N ILE A 368 5.49 -29.01 -5.85
CA ILE A 368 6.62 -29.00 -6.80
C ILE A 368 7.91 -28.61 -6.08
N ILE A 369 9.06 -28.86 -6.71
CA ILE A 369 10.32 -28.22 -6.34
C ILE A 369 10.48 -26.99 -7.24
N TRP A 370 10.49 -25.81 -6.64
CA TRP A 370 10.70 -24.54 -7.30
C TRP A 370 12.15 -24.09 -7.12
N ASN A 371 12.79 -23.63 -8.20
CA ASN A 371 14.15 -23.08 -8.16
C ASN A 371 14.09 -21.61 -8.57
N TYR A 372 14.47 -20.71 -7.67
CA TYR A 372 14.42 -19.25 -7.86
C TYR A 372 15.46 -18.73 -8.87
N GLY A 373 16.54 -19.49 -9.09
CA GLY A 373 17.64 -19.16 -10.00
C GLY A 373 18.03 -20.35 -10.87
N PRO A 374 17.16 -20.79 -11.80
CA PRO A 374 17.34 -22.02 -12.58
C PRO A 374 18.60 -22.06 -13.45
N THR A 375 19.21 -20.91 -13.79
CA THR A 375 20.48 -20.86 -14.53
C THR A 375 21.72 -20.93 -13.64
N SER A 376 21.54 -20.84 -12.31
CA SER A 376 22.63 -20.74 -11.32
C SER A 376 23.57 -19.54 -11.52
N VAL A 377 23.18 -18.56 -12.33
CA VAL A 377 23.99 -17.39 -12.71
C VAL A 377 23.14 -16.12 -12.58
N ASP A 378 23.74 -15.06 -12.04
CA ASP A 378 23.18 -13.71 -12.11
C ASP A 378 23.35 -13.17 -13.53
N GLN A 379 22.23 -12.97 -14.24
CA GLN A 379 22.22 -12.56 -15.65
C GLN A 379 22.71 -11.11 -15.86
N PHE A 380 22.89 -10.33 -14.80
CA PHE A 380 23.40 -8.96 -14.86
C PHE A 380 24.91 -8.90 -14.72
N THR A 381 25.50 -9.73 -13.86
CA THR A 381 26.94 -9.72 -13.56
C THR A 381 27.70 -10.86 -14.26
N GLY A 382 27.00 -11.93 -14.66
CA GLY A 382 27.59 -13.16 -15.21
C GLY A 382 28.28 -14.03 -14.16
N LYS A 383 28.20 -13.68 -12.87
CA LYS A 383 28.74 -14.48 -11.76
C LYS A 383 27.78 -15.60 -11.37
N LYS A 384 28.31 -16.65 -10.74
CA LYS A 384 27.47 -17.69 -10.14
C LYS A 384 26.70 -17.11 -8.95
N LEU A 385 25.50 -17.63 -8.72
CA LEU A 385 24.65 -17.15 -7.62
C LEU A 385 25.20 -17.55 -6.24
N ASP A 386 25.91 -18.68 -6.15
CA ASP A 386 26.52 -19.22 -4.93
C ASP A 386 27.98 -18.77 -4.73
N ASP A 387 28.47 -17.77 -5.47
CA ASP A 387 29.81 -17.23 -5.31
C ASP A 387 29.93 -16.47 -3.97
N PRO A 388 30.79 -16.88 -3.01
CA PRO A 388 30.86 -16.27 -1.68
C PRO A 388 31.17 -14.78 -1.64
N GLU A 389 31.72 -14.22 -2.72
CA GLU A 389 31.98 -12.78 -2.86
C GLU A 389 30.83 -12.01 -3.55
N SER A 390 29.68 -12.66 -3.77
CA SER A 390 28.51 -12.07 -4.43
C SER A 390 27.40 -11.75 -3.45
N GLU A 391 26.65 -10.68 -3.74
CA GLU A 391 25.44 -10.30 -2.99
C GLU A 391 24.34 -11.38 -3.06
N SER A 392 24.41 -12.31 -4.01
CA SER A 392 23.46 -13.42 -4.14
C SER A 392 23.76 -14.60 -3.23
N ALA A 393 24.98 -14.73 -2.71
CA ALA A 393 25.37 -15.90 -1.91
C ALA A 393 24.46 -16.16 -0.69
N PRO A 394 24.05 -15.15 0.11
CA PRO A 394 23.20 -15.38 1.27
C PRO A 394 21.92 -16.18 0.95
N PHE A 395 21.33 -15.99 -0.22
CA PHE A 395 20.07 -16.62 -0.64
C PHE A 395 20.25 -17.91 -1.45
N PHE A 396 21.42 -18.15 -2.01
CA PHE A 396 21.67 -19.25 -2.95
C PHE A 396 22.67 -20.29 -2.44
N GLU A 397 23.45 -19.98 -1.40
CA GLU A 397 24.38 -20.92 -0.79
C GLU A 397 23.63 -22.08 -0.12
N GLN A 398 24.03 -23.31 -0.46
CA GLN A 398 23.55 -24.53 0.19
C GLN A 398 24.65 -25.09 1.10
N SER A 399 24.38 -25.14 2.40
CA SER A 399 25.34 -25.51 3.44
C SER A 399 24.75 -26.50 4.46
N ASP A 400 25.44 -26.72 5.57
CA ASP A 400 24.94 -27.52 6.69
C ASP A 400 23.70 -26.88 7.33
N ASN A 401 23.63 -25.55 7.34
CA ASN A 401 22.57 -24.76 7.95
C ASN A 401 21.73 -23.93 6.96
N ARG A 402 21.97 -23.97 5.64
CA ARG A 402 21.22 -23.20 4.63
C ARG A 402 20.58 -24.10 3.56
N ILE A 403 19.34 -23.79 3.18
CA ILE A 403 18.56 -24.55 2.18
C ILE A 403 19.08 -24.32 0.75
N GLY A 404 19.42 -23.07 0.41
CA GLY A 404 19.94 -22.69 -0.91
C GLY A 404 18.82 -22.41 -1.92
N SER A 405 19.03 -22.70 -3.21
CA SER A 405 18.23 -22.11 -4.29
C SER A 405 16.85 -22.73 -4.57
N SER A 406 16.54 -23.89 -3.97
CA SER A 406 15.41 -24.73 -4.35
C SER A 406 14.55 -25.14 -3.17
N TYR A 407 13.24 -24.92 -3.30
CA TYR A 407 12.27 -25.14 -2.23
C TYR A 407 11.10 -25.98 -2.74
N LYS A 408 10.61 -26.89 -1.89
CA LYS A 408 9.31 -27.53 -2.07
C LYS A 408 8.22 -26.49 -1.80
N LYS A 409 7.30 -26.37 -2.74
CA LYS A 409 6.22 -25.37 -2.76
C LYS A 409 4.91 -25.99 -3.21
N ALA A 410 3.78 -25.38 -2.84
CA ALA A 410 2.46 -25.69 -3.40
C ALA A 410 2.08 -24.62 -4.43
N VAL A 411 1.69 -25.04 -5.63
CA VAL A 411 1.33 -24.11 -6.73
C VAL A 411 0.02 -24.49 -7.39
N TYR A 412 -0.69 -23.51 -7.94
CA TYR A 412 -1.87 -23.75 -8.76
C TYR A 412 -1.47 -24.16 -10.18
N VAL A 413 -1.97 -25.31 -10.62
CA VAL A 413 -1.72 -25.88 -11.95
C VAL A 413 -3.03 -26.02 -12.71
N GLY A 414 -3.06 -25.51 -13.94
CA GLY A 414 -4.21 -25.66 -14.83
C GLY A 414 -4.28 -27.03 -15.49
N TYR A 415 -5.49 -27.55 -15.67
CA TYR A 415 -5.82 -28.82 -16.30
C TYR A 415 -6.80 -28.62 -17.47
N THR A 416 -6.88 -29.60 -18.37
CA THR A 416 -7.78 -29.54 -19.53
C THR A 416 -9.24 -29.82 -19.18
N ASP A 417 -9.49 -30.60 -18.14
CA ASP A 417 -10.82 -31.11 -17.77
C ASP A 417 -10.86 -31.63 -16.32
N SER A 418 -12.04 -32.06 -15.87
CA SER A 418 -12.33 -32.54 -14.51
C SER A 418 -11.67 -33.88 -14.14
N THR A 419 -10.99 -34.56 -15.06
CA THR A 419 -10.27 -35.80 -14.74
C THR A 419 -8.94 -35.52 -14.05
N PHE A 420 -8.39 -34.31 -14.20
CA PHE A 420 -7.08 -33.90 -13.68
C PHE A 420 -5.93 -34.83 -14.12
N THR A 421 -6.03 -35.38 -15.34
CA THR A 421 -5.02 -36.28 -15.91
C THR A 421 -4.02 -35.55 -16.80
N LYS A 422 -4.49 -34.60 -17.63
CA LYS A 422 -3.66 -33.83 -18.55
C LYS A 422 -3.54 -32.37 -18.12
N LYS A 423 -2.33 -31.95 -17.77
CA LYS A 423 -2.00 -30.54 -17.47
C LYS A 423 -2.23 -29.68 -18.72
N LYS A 424 -2.76 -28.47 -18.53
CA LYS A 424 -2.83 -27.45 -19.58
C LYS A 424 -1.43 -26.91 -19.81
N GLU A 425 -0.88 -27.15 -20.99
CA GLU A 425 0.43 -26.61 -21.37
C GLU A 425 0.37 -25.08 -21.43
N ARG A 426 1.33 -24.42 -20.78
CA ARG A 426 1.48 -22.97 -20.88
C ARG A 426 1.98 -22.62 -22.28
N SER A 427 1.33 -21.64 -22.90
CA SER A 427 1.79 -21.08 -24.16
C SER A 427 3.07 -20.26 -23.97
N LYS A 428 3.74 -19.93 -25.07
CA LYS A 428 4.90 -19.01 -25.04
C LYS A 428 4.56 -17.63 -24.47
N GLU A 429 3.31 -17.18 -24.63
CA GLU A 429 2.83 -15.92 -24.06
C GLU A 429 2.68 -15.99 -22.54
N GLU A 430 2.49 -17.19 -21.97
CA GLU A 430 2.30 -17.45 -20.54
C GLU A 430 3.58 -17.93 -19.83
N GLU A 431 4.70 -18.08 -20.56
CA GLU A 431 5.99 -18.51 -20.00
C GLU A 431 6.43 -17.61 -18.84
N HIS A 432 6.11 -16.31 -18.92
CA HIS A 432 6.46 -15.33 -17.90
C HIS A 432 5.75 -15.52 -16.56
N LEU A 433 4.66 -16.31 -16.49
CA LEU A 433 3.88 -16.47 -15.25
C LEU A 433 4.69 -17.12 -14.12
N GLY A 434 5.75 -17.87 -14.44
CA GLY A 434 6.63 -18.44 -13.43
C GLY A 434 5.88 -19.28 -12.40
N ILE A 435 5.99 -18.93 -11.12
CA ILE A 435 5.32 -19.66 -10.03
C ILE A 435 3.80 -19.47 -10.01
N LEU A 436 3.30 -18.39 -10.62
CA LEU A 436 1.88 -18.02 -10.57
C LEU A 436 0.97 -19.09 -11.17
N GLY A 437 -0.24 -19.19 -10.63
CA GLY A 437 -1.32 -19.99 -11.19
C GLY A 437 -1.73 -19.62 -12.61
N PRO A 438 -2.57 -20.44 -13.27
CA PRO A 438 -3.13 -20.09 -14.58
C PRO A 438 -3.98 -18.80 -14.53
N VAL A 439 -3.93 -18.00 -15.60
CA VAL A 439 -4.78 -16.80 -15.70
C VAL A 439 -6.25 -17.19 -15.79
N ILE A 440 -7.04 -16.73 -14.82
CA ILE A 440 -8.50 -16.78 -14.88
C ILE A 440 -8.96 -15.52 -15.61
N LEU A 441 -9.58 -15.68 -16.78
CA LEU A 441 -10.13 -14.59 -17.57
C LEU A 441 -11.66 -14.56 -17.43
N ALA A 442 -12.23 -13.38 -17.19
CA ALA A 442 -13.67 -13.18 -17.14
C ALA A 442 -14.10 -11.90 -17.86
N GLN A 443 -15.34 -11.89 -18.34
CA GLN A 443 -16.02 -10.69 -18.82
C GLN A 443 -17.13 -10.28 -17.87
N ALA A 444 -17.43 -8.99 -17.76
CA ALA A 444 -18.66 -8.53 -17.13
C ALA A 444 -19.89 -9.23 -17.75
N GLY A 445 -20.72 -9.80 -16.87
CA GLY A 445 -21.86 -10.66 -17.19
C GLY A 445 -21.57 -12.17 -17.18
N ASP A 446 -20.31 -12.61 -17.10
CA ASP A 446 -19.95 -14.03 -17.08
C ASP A 446 -20.16 -14.66 -15.69
N ILE A 447 -20.28 -16.00 -15.70
CA ILE A 447 -20.13 -16.85 -14.51
C ILE A 447 -18.81 -17.60 -14.64
N VAL A 448 -17.95 -17.50 -13.64
CA VAL A 448 -16.67 -18.19 -13.57
C VAL A 448 -16.83 -19.41 -12.69
N LYS A 449 -16.62 -20.60 -13.25
CA LYS A 449 -16.74 -21.86 -12.54
C LYS A 449 -15.37 -22.52 -12.46
N ILE A 450 -14.88 -22.78 -11.26
CA ILE A 450 -13.55 -23.35 -11.04
C ILE A 450 -13.70 -24.67 -10.30
N THR A 451 -13.48 -25.77 -11.00
CA THR A 451 -13.36 -27.08 -10.36
C THR A 451 -11.93 -27.20 -9.85
N PHE A 452 -11.79 -27.09 -8.54
CA PHE A 452 -10.53 -27.17 -7.81
C PHE A 452 -10.32 -28.58 -7.26
N LYS A 453 -9.16 -29.18 -7.53
CA LYS A 453 -8.75 -30.44 -6.92
C LYS A 453 -7.52 -30.22 -6.04
N ASN A 454 -7.59 -30.61 -4.78
CA ASN A 454 -6.42 -30.57 -3.93
C ASN A 454 -5.59 -31.85 -4.12
N LYS A 455 -4.41 -31.75 -4.75
CA LYS A 455 -3.45 -32.86 -4.90
C LYS A 455 -2.24 -32.72 -3.96
N ALA A 456 -2.22 -31.68 -3.13
CA ALA A 456 -1.21 -31.50 -2.09
C ALA A 456 -1.60 -32.23 -0.80
N ARG A 457 -0.71 -32.20 0.21
CA ARG A 457 -0.89 -32.91 1.49
C ARG A 457 -1.59 -32.10 2.58
N ARG A 458 -1.92 -30.84 2.32
CA ARG A 458 -2.56 -29.91 3.26
C ARG A 458 -3.88 -29.40 2.70
N PRO A 459 -4.86 -29.04 3.55
CA PRO A 459 -6.06 -28.36 3.08
C PRO A 459 -5.69 -27.02 2.46
N TYR A 460 -6.32 -26.70 1.33
CA TYR A 460 -6.16 -25.42 0.61
C TYR A 460 -7.50 -24.97 0.07
N SER A 461 -7.61 -23.72 -0.35
CA SER A 461 -8.83 -23.16 -0.94
C SER A 461 -8.52 -22.30 -2.17
N ILE A 462 -9.54 -21.64 -2.72
CA ILE A 462 -9.40 -20.55 -3.69
C ILE A 462 -10.31 -19.39 -3.27
N GLN A 463 -9.70 -18.30 -2.83
CA GLN A 463 -10.31 -17.01 -2.53
C GLN A 463 -9.96 -16.01 -3.65
N ALA A 464 -10.90 -15.16 -4.04
CA ALA A 464 -10.71 -14.24 -5.17
C ALA A 464 -10.98 -12.77 -4.83
N HIS A 465 -10.15 -11.91 -5.41
CA HIS A 465 -10.34 -10.47 -5.45
C HIS A 465 -11.26 -10.07 -6.63
N GLY A 466 -11.98 -8.97 -6.48
CA GLY A 466 -12.69 -8.30 -7.57
C GLY A 466 -13.84 -9.07 -8.25
N VAL A 467 -14.42 -10.09 -7.61
CA VAL A 467 -15.60 -10.84 -8.10
C VAL A 467 -16.67 -10.98 -7.02
N SER A 468 -17.91 -11.25 -7.41
CA SER A 468 -19.02 -11.48 -6.49
C SER A 468 -19.20 -12.98 -6.28
N TYR A 469 -19.37 -13.40 -5.03
CA TYR A 469 -19.62 -14.80 -4.70
C TYR A 469 -20.56 -14.90 -3.50
N ALA A 470 -21.32 -16.00 -3.46
CA ALA A 470 -22.15 -16.32 -2.29
C ALA A 470 -21.27 -16.76 -1.12
N LYS A 471 -21.77 -16.64 0.11
CA LYS A 471 -21.04 -17.05 1.31
C LYS A 471 -20.59 -18.52 1.29
N SER A 472 -21.37 -19.40 0.68
CA SER A 472 -21.01 -20.82 0.49
C SER A 472 -19.85 -21.05 -0.50
N MET A 473 -19.50 -20.05 -1.31
CA MET A 473 -18.43 -20.10 -2.32
C MET A 473 -17.19 -19.31 -1.90
N GLU A 474 -17.16 -18.82 -0.66
CA GLU A 474 -16.01 -18.08 -0.11
C GLU A 474 -14.86 -19.04 0.22
N GLY A 475 -13.64 -18.66 -0.16
CA GLY A 475 -12.43 -19.45 0.08
C GLY A 475 -11.78 -19.20 1.43
N ALA A 476 -12.22 -18.17 2.16
CA ALA A 476 -11.75 -17.84 3.50
C ALA A 476 -12.76 -18.30 4.57
N SER A 477 -12.26 -18.80 5.70
CA SER A 477 -13.10 -19.16 6.85
C SER A 477 -12.96 -18.13 7.96
N TYR A 478 -14.08 -17.72 8.52
CA TYR A 478 -14.15 -16.89 9.71
C TYR A 478 -15.54 -17.02 10.33
N ASN A 479 -15.60 -16.83 11.65
CA ASN A 479 -16.81 -16.97 12.43
C ASN A 479 -17.87 -15.97 11.97
N THR A 480 -18.94 -16.50 11.41
CA THR A 480 -20.17 -15.77 11.23
C THR A 480 -21.18 -16.49 12.10
N ALA A 481 -21.78 -15.84 13.09
CA ALA A 481 -22.69 -16.47 14.07
C ALA A 481 -23.84 -17.37 13.51
N ASN A 482 -24.04 -17.42 12.19
CA ASN A 482 -24.99 -18.28 11.47
C ASN A 482 -24.36 -19.47 10.71
N VAL A 483 -23.03 -19.55 10.61
CA VAL A 483 -22.26 -20.64 9.98
C VAL A 483 -21.07 -20.90 10.90
N ALA A 484 -21.26 -21.82 11.84
CA ALA A 484 -20.25 -22.25 12.80
C ALA A 484 -19.39 -23.43 12.28
N GLU A 485 -19.48 -23.76 10.99
CA GLU A 485 -18.79 -24.91 10.39
C GLU A 485 -17.92 -24.48 9.22
N GLU A 486 -16.68 -24.99 9.19
CA GLU A 486 -15.79 -24.95 8.03
C GLU A 486 -16.57 -25.39 6.78
N THR A 487 -16.74 -24.48 5.84
CA THR A 487 -17.35 -24.84 4.56
C THR A 487 -16.34 -25.61 3.73
N GLN A 488 -16.79 -26.61 2.96
CA GLN A 488 -15.92 -27.33 2.01
C GLN A 488 -15.21 -26.36 1.05
N SER A 489 -15.79 -25.18 0.76
CA SER A 489 -15.18 -24.12 -0.05
C SER A 489 -13.97 -23.44 0.59
N SER A 490 -13.97 -23.27 1.91
CA SER A 490 -12.86 -22.64 2.62
C SER A 490 -11.78 -23.65 3.02
N HIS A 491 -12.09 -24.94 3.05
CA HIS A 491 -11.20 -26.01 3.48
C HIS A 491 -11.31 -27.25 2.56
N VAL A 492 -10.69 -27.20 1.37
CA VAL A 492 -10.66 -28.37 0.49
C VAL A 492 -9.51 -29.26 0.92
N VAL A 493 -9.83 -30.33 1.66
CA VAL A 493 -8.84 -31.26 2.19
C VAL A 493 -8.12 -32.07 1.09
N PRO A 494 -6.95 -32.68 1.37
CA PRO A 494 -6.21 -33.47 0.40
C PRO A 494 -7.04 -34.54 -0.31
N GLY A 495 -6.98 -34.57 -1.64
CA GLY A 495 -7.67 -35.53 -2.50
C GLY A 495 -9.09 -35.13 -2.91
N GLU A 496 -9.73 -34.19 -2.20
CA GLU A 496 -11.08 -33.72 -2.49
C GLU A 496 -11.14 -32.78 -3.69
N ILE A 497 -12.36 -32.61 -4.20
CA ILE A 497 -12.69 -31.69 -5.29
C ILE A 497 -13.82 -30.78 -4.83
N PHE A 498 -13.64 -29.47 -4.99
CA PHE A 498 -14.69 -28.48 -4.79
C PHE A 498 -14.87 -27.66 -6.07
N THR A 499 -16.08 -27.17 -6.32
CA THR A 499 -16.35 -26.31 -7.48
C THR A 499 -16.85 -24.94 -7.03
N TYR A 500 -16.03 -23.92 -7.20
CA TYR A 500 -16.39 -22.53 -6.96
C TYR A 500 -17.20 -21.99 -8.11
N GLU A 501 -18.20 -21.17 -7.79
CA GLU A 501 -18.98 -20.40 -8.75
C GLU A 501 -18.96 -18.92 -8.36
N TRP A 502 -18.34 -18.10 -9.20
CA TRP A 502 -18.23 -16.65 -9.02
C TRP A 502 -19.00 -15.93 -10.11
N GLU A 503 -19.71 -14.89 -9.71
CA GLU A 503 -20.44 -14.00 -10.59
C GLU A 503 -19.61 -12.74 -10.88
N VAL A 504 -19.67 -12.29 -12.13
CA VAL A 504 -19.00 -11.06 -12.56
C VAL A 504 -20.04 -10.03 -12.98
N PRO A 505 -20.85 -9.48 -12.05
CA PRO A 505 -21.84 -8.47 -12.40
C PRO A 505 -21.18 -7.19 -12.96
N ASP A 506 -21.93 -6.37 -13.68
CA ASP A 506 -21.43 -5.08 -14.19
C ASP A 506 -20.91 -4.17 -13.06
N THR A 507 -21.39 -4.36 -11.83
CA THR A 507 -20.95 -3.63 -10.65
C THR A 507 -19.51 -3.96 -10.22
N VAL A 508 -19.00 -5.17 -10.48
CA VAL A 508 -17.57 -5.51 -10.22
C VAL A 508 -16.66 -5.22 -11.41
N GLY A 509 -17.25 -5.00 -12.60
CA GLY A 509 -16.52 -4.62 -13.80
C GLY A 509 -15.89 -3.22 -13.73
N SER A 510 -15.09 -2.92 -14.75
CA SER A 510 -14.40 -1.63 -14.92
C SER A 510 -15.37 -0.44 -15.03
N THR A 511 -15.05 0.66 -14.35
CA THR A 511 -15.76 1.93 -14.49
C THR A 511 -15.46 2.61 -15.85
N VAL A 512 -15.96 3.84 -16.03
CA VAL A 512 -15.65 4.67 -17.21
C VAL A 512 -14.21 5.22 -17.18
N GLN A 513 -13.61 5.35 -16.00
CA GLN A 513 -12.24 5.83 -15.84
C GLN A 513 -11.21 4.70 -15.94
N ASP A 514 -11.63 3.49 -15.61
CA ASP A 514 -10.81 2.30 -15.69
C ASP A 514 -10.42 1.92 -17.12
N LEU A 515 -9.35 1.12 -17.22
CA LEU A 515 -9.05 0.39 -18.45
C LEU A 515 -10.10 -0.71 -18.69
N ASN A 516 -10.18 -1.19 -19.93
CA ASN A 516 -11.14 -2.24 -20.30
C ASN A 516 -11.04 -3.51 -19.45
N CYS A 517 -9.87 -3.79 -18.86
CA CYS A 517 -9.66 -4.94 -18.00
C CYS A 517 -8.96 -4.53 -16.72
N LEU A 518 -9.41 -5.12 -15.61
CA LEU A 518 -8.88 -4.96 -14.28
C LEU A 518 -8.20 -6.26 -13.86
N PRO A 519 -6.93 -6.21 -13.44
CA PRO A 519 -6.26 -7.36 -12.85
C PRO A 519 -6.67 -7.46 -11.39
N TRP A 520 -6.86 -8.68 -10.96
CA TRP A 520 -7.09 -9.12 -9.59
C TRP A 520 -6.20 -10.34 -9.35
N LEU A 521 -6.21 -10.84 -8.13
CA LEU A 521 -5.54 -12.08 -7.77
C LEU A 521 -6.52 -13.06 -7.14
N TYR A 522 -6.15 -14.33 -7.18
CA TYR A 522 -6.78 -15.38 -6.40
C TYR A 522 -5.69 -16.15 -5.65
N TYR A 523 -6.00 -16.65 -4.47
CA TYR A 523 -5.04 -17.25 -3.54
C TYR A 523 -5.74 -18.26 -2.64
N SER A 524 -4.99 -19.10 -1.93
CA SER A 524 -5.55 -19.93 -0.88
C SER A 524 -5.64 -19.12 0.41
N ALA A 525 -6.76 -19.25 1.11
CA ALA A 525 -7.08 -18.50 2.31
C ALA A 525 -7.51 -19.41 3.47
N VAL A 526 -6.98 -20.65 3.49
CA VAL A 526 -7.04 -21.51 4.68
C VAL A 526 -6.16 -20.87 5.75
N ASP A 527 -4.93 -20.53 5.36
CA ASP A 527 -4.01 -19.70 6.12
C ASP A 527 -3.35 -18.74 5.13
N VAL A 528 -3.82 -17.50 5.09
CA VAL A 528 -3.44 -16.54 4.05
C VAL A 528 -1.92 -16.33 4.01
N VAL A 529 -1.26 -16.25 5.16
CA VAL A 529 0.17 -15.97 5.24
C VAL A 529 0.98 -17.18 4.78
N ARG A 530 0.68 -18.36 5.31
CA ARG A 530 1.46 -19.57 5.02
C ARG A 530 1.16 -20.12 3.64
N ASP A 531 -0.08 -20.07 3.18
CA ASP A 531 -0.49 -20.58 1.87
C ASP A 531 0.14 -19.78 0.73
N THR A 532 0.12 -18.44 0.85
CA THR A 532 0.64 -17.55 -0.17
C THR A 532 2.17 -17.63 -0.24
N ASN A 533 2.87 -17.65 0.91
CA ASN A 533 4.31 -17.91 0.96
C ASN A 533 4.68 -19.31 0.48
N SER A 534 3.80 -20.31 0.64
CA SER A 534 3.99 -21.64 0.06
C SER A 534 3.87 -21.67 -1.48
N GLY A 535 3.27 -20.64 -2.10
CA GLY A 535 3.22 -20.45 -3.55
C GLY A 535 1.81 -20.41 -4.18
N LEU A 536 0.74 -20.46 -3.39
CA LEU A 536 -0.64 -20.56 -3.89
C LEU A 536 -1.25 -19.19 -4.21
N VAL A 537 -0.81 -18.59 -5.32
CA VAL A 537 -1.34 -17.34 -5.86
C VAL A 537 -1.46 -17.41 -7.38
N GLY A 538 -2.48 -16.77 -7.95
CA GLY A 538 -2.62 -16.65 -9.39
C GLY A 538 -3.37 -15.40 -9.84
N PRO A 539 -3.23 -15.02 -11.12
CA PRO A 539 -3.87 -13.84 -11.69
C PRO A 539 -5.32 -14.11 -12.11
N LEU A 540 -6.19 -13.15 -11.81
CA LEU A 540 -7.55 -13.04 -12.32
C LEU A 540 -7.66 -11.75 -13.14
N LEU A 541 -8.28 -11.80 -14.31
CA LEU A 541 -8.43 -10.65 -15.20
C LEU A 541 -9.91 -10.48 -15.58
N VAL A 542 -10.52 -9.41 -15.10
CA VAL A 542 -11.94 -9.09 -15.35
C VAL A 542 -12.03 -7.97 -16.37
N CYS A 543 -12.67 -8.25 -17.50
CA CYS A 543 -12.79 -7.32 -18.62
C CYS A 543 -14.23 -6.86 -18.84
N LYS A 544 -14.44 -5.61 -19.25
CA LYS A 544 -15.76 -5.14 -19.68
C LYS A 544 -16.21 -5.83 -20.96
N HIS A 545 -15.33 -5.89 -21.95
CA HIS A 545 -15.58 -6.56 -23.22
C HIS A 545 -14.33 -7.30 -23.73
N LEU A 546 -14.52 -8.53 -24.21
CA LEU A 546 -13.52 -9.38 -24.83
C LEU A 546 -13.90 -9.69 -26.28
N ILE A 547 -12.90 -9.86 -27.15
CA ILE A 547 -13.10 -10.33 -28.54
C ILE A 547 -12.27 -11.61 -28.70
N ASN A 548 -12.94 -12.74 -28.95
CA ASN A 548 -12.31 -14.07 -29.01
C ASN A 548 -11.41 -14.36 -27.79
N ASP A 549 -11.89 -14.01 -26.59
CA ASP A 549 -11.16 -14.18 -25.33
C ASP A 549 -9.79 -13.46 -25.28
N LYS A 550 -9.64 -12.38 -26.08
CA LYS A 550 -8.49 -11.47 -26.04
C LYS A 550 -8.93 -10.01 -25.84
N GLN A 551 -8.04 -9.22 -25.26
CA GLN A 551 -8.22 -7.78 -25.13
C GLN A 551 -8.06 -7.09 -26.51
N ARG A 552 -9.00 -6.21 -26.86
CA ARG A 552 -8.93 -5.47 -28.12
C ARG A 552 -7.79 -4.45 -28.09
N GLY A 553 -6.91 -4.49 -29.09
CA GLY A 553 -5.87 -3.47 -29.28
C GLY A 553 -4.66 -3.61 -28.36
N VAL A 554 -4.56 -4.71 -27.61
CA VAL A 554 -3.40 -5.07 -26.79
C VAL A 554 -2.66 -6.22 -27.48
N ALA A 555 -1.35 -6.09 -27.66
CA ALA A 555 -0.53 -7.12 -28.26
C ALA A 555 -0.16 -8.21 -27.24
N HIS A 556 0.31 -7.77 -26.06
CA HIS A 556 0.75 -8.66 -24.98
C HIS A 556 0.20 -8.19 -23.63
N ASN A 557 -0.21 -9.17 -22.80
CA ASN A 557 -0.54 -9.00 -21.39
C ASN A 557 0.52 -9.73 -20.59
N TYR A 558 1.27 -8.99 -19.77
CA TYR A 558 2.21 -9.55 -18.81
C TYR A 558 1.65 -9.39 -17.41
N PHE A 559 1.72 -10.43 -16.61
CA PHE A 559 1.42 -10.40 -15.18
C PHE A 559 2.72 -10.36 -14.40
N MET A 560 2.82 -9.46 -13.43
CA MET A 560 3.99 -9.31 -12.58
C MET A 560 3.58 -9.23 -11.13
N MET A 561 4.14 -10.14 -10.34
CA MET A 561 4.05 -10.20 -8.90
C MET A 561 5.47 -10.11 -8.35
N PRO A 562 6.00 -8.90 -8.15
CA PRO A 562 7.14 -8.72 -7.25
C PRO A 562 6.68 -9.13 -5.84
N ASN A 563 7.50 -9.93 -5.16
CA ASN A 563 7.20 -10.42 -3.81
C ASN A 563 8.48 -10.90 -3.16
N VAL A 564 8.66 -10.61 -1.87
CA VAL A 564 9.60 -11.33 -1.01
C VAL A 564 8.90 -12.61 -0.55
N PHE A 565 9.24 -13.76 -1.15
CA PHE A 565 8.72 -15.04 -0.67
C PHE A 565 9.46 -15.41 0.61
N ASP A 566 8.77 -15.32 1.74
CA ASP A 566 9.30 -15.76 3.03
C ASP A 566 9.09 -17.27 3.18
N GLU A 567 10.11 -18.05 2.84
CA GLU A 567 10.06 -19.51 2.98
C GLU A 567 10.08 -19.96 4.44
N ASN A 568 10.38 -19.07 5.40
CA ASN A 568 10.26 -19.37 6.84
C ASN A 568 8.79 -19.54 7.24
N LYS A 569 7.88 -18.80 6.60
CA LYS A 569 6.42 -18.90 6.81
C LYS A 569 5.77 -20.01 5.97
N SER A 570 6.52 -20.65 5.08
CA SER A 570 6.04 -21.76 4.25
C SER A 570 5.59 -22.96 5.10
N TRP A 571 4.51 -23.62 4.67
CA TRP A 571 4.07 -24.90 5.23
C TRP A 571 5.11 -26.02 5.11
N TYR A 572 6.07 -25.83 4.21
CA TYR A 572 7.07 -26.82 3.81
C TYR A 572 8.46 -26.54 4.38
N LEU A 573 8.64 -25.55 5.26
CA LEU A 573 9.96 -25.21 5.82
C LEU A 573 10.68 -26.44 6.40
N ALA A 574 10.01 -27.21 7.27
CA ALA A 574 10.61 -28.39 7.88
C ALA A 574 10.98 -29.48 6.84
N GLU A 575 10.16 -29.67 5.81
CA GLU A 575 10.46 -30.60 4.71
C GLU A 575 11.64 -30.09 3.87
N ASN A 576 11.73 -28.78 3.65
CA ASN A 576 12.82 -28.14 2.92
C ASN A 576 14.14 -28.24 3.67
N ILE A 577 14.13 -28.01 4.99
CA ILE A 577 15.29 -28.22 5.86
C ILE A 577 15.77 -29.66 5.73
N ALA A 578 14.88 -30.63 5.91
CA ALA A 578 15.22 -32.04 5.85
C ALA A 578 15.71 -32.49 4.47
N GLN A 579 15.20 -31.91 3.39
CA GLN A 579 15.49 -32.31 2.02
C GLN A 579 16.76 -31.65 1.45
N PHE A 580 17.01 -30.38 1.77
CA PHE A 580 18.00 -29.56 1.05
C PHE A 580 19.18 -29.12 1.91
N THR A 581 19.09 -29.11 3.24
CA THR A 581 20.29 -28.82 4.06
C THR A 581 21.21 -30.04 4.14
N LYS A 582 22.52 -29.82 4.27
CA LYS A 582 23.48 -30.94 4.40
C LYS A 582 23.42 -31.60 5.78
N ASN A 583 23.04 -30.85 6.82
CA ASN A 583 22.87 -31.36 8.18
C ASN A 583 21.63 -30.75 8.87
N PRO A 584 20.44 -31.31 8.66
CA PRO A 584 19.17 -30.75 9.18
C PRO A 584 19.16 -30.53 10.70
N ASN A 585 19.89 -31.33 11.47
CA ASN A 585 19.90 -31.26 12.93
C ASN A 585 20.66 -30.05 13.49
N THR A 586 21.44 -29.35 12.66
CA THR A 586 22.18 -28.14 13.07
C THR A 586 21.47 -26.84 12.74
N VAL A 587 20.32 -26.92 12.07
CA VAL A 587 19.54 -25.72 11.69
C VAL A 587 18.85 -25.16 12.92
N ASN A 588 19.02 -23.87 13.15
CA ASN A 588 18.22 -23.09 14.08
C ASN A 588 17.27 -22.19 13.27
N PRO A 589 15.95 -22.46 13.25
CA PRO A 589 14.98 -21.63 12.54
C PRO A 589 14.86 -20.18 13.06
N GLU A 590 15.29 -19.95 14.30
CA GLU A 590 15.28 -18.62 14.94
C GLU A 590 16.58 -17.83 14.69
N ASP A 591 17.54 -18.39 13.93
CA ASP A 591 18.77 -17.68 13.57
C ASP A 591 18.45 -16.61 12.50
N PRO A 592 18.73 -15.31 12.74
CA PRO A 592 18.45 -14.25 11.78
C PRO A 592 19.13 -14.47 10.41
N ASP A 593 20.34 -15.03 10.39
CA ASP A 593 21.03 -15.32 9.13
C ASP A 593 20.32 -16.45 8.37
N PHE A 594 19.74 -17.43 9.07
CA PHE A 594 18.93 -18.48 8.44
C PHE A 594 17.64 -17.91 7.86
N GLN A 595 16.94 -17.07 8.63
CA GLN A 595 15.71 -16.42 8.20
C GLN A 595 15.95 -15.58 6.95
N GLU A 596 16.99 -14.74 6.95
CA GLU A 596 17.40 -13.93 5.80
C GLU A 596 17.65 -14.79 4.55
N SER A 597 18.34 -15.93 4.68
CA SER A 597 18.61 -16.79 3.52
C SER A 597 17.38 -17.40 2.87
N ASN A 598 16.23 -17.37 3.55
CA ASN A 598 14.96 -17.90 3.09
C ASN A 598 14.00 -16.79 2.63
N MET A 599 14.41 -15.52 2.65
CA MET A 599 13.65 -14.39 2.11
C MET A 599 14.00 -14.19 0.62
N MET A 600 13.16 -14.69 -0.28
CA MET A 600 13.46 -14.76 -1.70
C MET A 600 12.85 -13.57 -2.46
N HIS A 601 13.60 -12.48 -2.62
CA HIS A 601 13.20 -11.24 -3.32
C HIS A 601 13.03 -11.43 -4.84
N SER A 602 11.83 -11.82 -5.27
CA SER A 602 11.60 -12.34 -6.62
C SER A 602 10.57 -11.53 -7.42
N ILE A 603 10.56 -11.72 -8.74
CA ILE A 603 9.42 -11.36 -9.61
C ILE A 603 8.91 -12.65 -10.22
N ASN A 604 7.63 -12.97 -10.00
CA ASN A 604 6.97 -14.23 -10.42
C ASN A 604 7.74 -15.50 -9.99
N GLY A 605 8.46 -15.43 -8.87
CA GLY A 605 9.27 -16.54 -8.34
C GLY A 605 10.67 -16.66 -8.94
N TYR A 606 11.14 -15.71 -9.75
CA TYR A 606 12.52 -15.70 -10.25
C TYR A 606 13.33 -14.52 -9.70
N MET A 607 14.64 -14.72 -9.55
CA MET A 607 15.59 -13.74 -9.02
C MET A 607 16.77 -13.53 -9.99
N TYR A 608 17.50 -12.43 -9.84
CA TYR A 608 18.77 -12.14 -10.54
C TYR A 608 18.72 -12.34 -12.07
N GLY A 609 17.63 -11.91 -12.71
CA GLY A 609 17.50 -11.92 -14.17
C GLY A 609 17.07 -13.26 -14.78
N ASN A 610 16.69 -14.25 -13.97
CA ASN A 610 16.32 -15.58 -14.44
C ASN A 610 14.89 -15.68 -15.04
N GLN A 611 14.10 -14.61 -15.01
CA GLN A 611 12.73 -14.58 -15.53
C GLN A 611 12.67 -14.79 -17.06
N PRO A 612 11.99 -15.84 -17.56
CA PRO A 612 11.78 -16.03 -18.98
C PRO A 612 10.52 -15.29 -19.50
N GLY A 613 10.33 -15.27 -20.82
CA GLY A 613 9.05 -14.91 -21.45
C GLY A 613 8.75 -13.41 -21.64
N LEU A 614 9.65 -12.50 -21.27
CA LEU A 614 9.45 -11.04 -21.40
C LEU A 614 9.94 -10.47 -22.74
N ASP A 615 9.45 -11.02 -23.85
CA ASP A 615 9.79 -10.61 -25.22
C ASP A 615 8.62 -9.88 -25.92
N MET A 616 8.85 -8.66 -26.41
CA MET A 616 7.83 -7.86 -27.11
C MET A 616 8.40 -7.13 -28.35
N CYS A 617 7.53 -6.56 -29.18
CA CYS A 617 7.97 -5.79 -30.36
C CYS A 617 7.82 -4.27 -30.18
N ARG A 618 8.73 -3.52 -30.81
CA ARG A 618 8.68 -2.05 -30.80
C ARG A 618 7.37 -1.52 -31.39
N GLY A 619 6.72 -0.60 -30.68
CA GLY A 619 5.49 0.08 -31.09
C GLY A 619 4.21 -0.74 -30.90
N GLU A 620 4.29 -1.88 -30.22
CA GLU A 620 3.12 -2.61 -29.76
C GLU A 620 2.51 -1.95 -28.53
N SER A 621 1.21 -2.22 -28.29
CA SER A 621 0.56 -1.80 -27.06
C SER A 621 0.67 -2.94 -26.06
N ILE A 622 1.41 -2.71 -24.99
CA ILE A 622 1.69 -3.68 -23.93
C ILE A 622 0.87 -3.32 -22.70
N ARG A 623 0.33 -4.34 -22.03
CA ARG A 623 -0.31 -4.23 -20.72
C ARG A 623 0.53 -4.99 -19.71
N TRP A 624 0.91 -4.30 -18.64
CA TRP A 624 1.53 -4.92 -17.47
C TRP A 624 0.51 -4.89 -16.34
N HIS A 625 0.11 -6.06 -15.88
CA HIS A 625 -0.81 -6.31 -14.79
C HIS A 625 0.02 -6.55 -13.53
N MET A 626 0.03 -5.58 -12.62
CA MET A 626 0.79 -5.62 -11.38
C MET A 626 -0.08 -6.25 -10.29
N LEU A 627 0.48 -7.19 -9.53
CA LEU A 627 -0.15 -7.88 -8.42
C LEU A 627 0.76 -7.76 -7.20
N GLY A 628 0.33 -7.10 -6.14
CA GLY A 628 1.08 -7.01 -4.89
C GLY A 628 0.63 -8.07 -3.88
N LEU A 629 1.54 -8.47 -3.01
CA LEU A 629 1.36 -9.48 -1.95
C LEU A 629 2.47 -9.26 -0.90
N GLY A 630 2.31 -9.79 0.31
CA GLY A 630 3.39 -9.87 1.29
C GLY A 630 3.17 -9.04 2.57
N THR A 631 4.26 -8.58 3.17
CA THR A 631 4.27 -7.83 4.45
C THR A 631 4.52 -6.33 4.21
N GLU A 632 4.75 -5.56 5.27
CA GLU A 632 5.09 -4.13 5.21
C GLU A 632 6.41 -3.87 4.47
N VAL A 633 7.31 -4.87 4.39
CA VAL A 633 8.55 -4.73 3.61
C VAL A 633 8.29 -4.73 2.10
N ASP A 634 7.16 -5.29 1.64
CA ASP A 634 6.76 -5.38 0.22
C ASP A 634 6.23 -4.04 -0.34
N MET A 635 6.98 -2.97 -0.08
CA MET A 635 6.89 -1.70 -0.80
C MET A 635 7.77 -1.75 -2.05
N HIS A 636 7.15 -1.94 -3.22
CA HIS A 636 7.90 -2.03 -4.47
C HIS A 636 7.79 -0.76 -5.30
N GLY A 637 8.94 -0.24 -5.74
CA GLY A 637 9.04 0.74 -6.82
C GLY A 637 9.50 0.07 -8.11
N ILE A 638 8.60 -0.51 -8.90
CA ILE A 638 8.97 -1.26 -10.11
C ILE A 638 9.28 -0.31 -11.27
N HIS A 639 10.57 -0.20 -11.59
CA HIS A 639 11.11 0.67 -12.62
C HIS A 639 11.33 -0.07 -13.93
N PHE A 640 10.79 0.46 -15.02
CA PHE A 640 11.03 0.00 -16.38
C PHE A 640 12.11 0.87 -17.05
N THR A 641 13.36 0.40 -17.02
CA THR A 641 14.47 1.16 -17.61
C THR A 641 14.24 1.39 -19.11
N GLY A 642 14.59 2.58 -19.61
CA GLY A 642 14.56 2.91 -21.03
C GLY A 642 13.18 3.10 -21.69
N ASN A 643 12.06 2.78 -21.03
CA ASN A 643 10.71 3.01 -21.56
C ASN A 643 9.80 3.58 -20.46
N THR A 644 8.85 4.45 -20.83
CA THR A 644 7.82 4.93 -19.91
C THR A 644 6.55 4.10 -19.96
N ILE A 645 5.83 4.14 -18.85
CA ILE A 645 4.48 3.63 -18.66
C ILE A 645 3.48 4.77 -18.46
N ASP A 646 2.21 4.51 -18.78
CA ASP A 646 1.08 5.36 -18.43
C ASP A 646 0.30 4.70 -17.30
N ILE A 647 0.18 5.44 -16.18
CA ILE A 647 -0.59 5.06 -15.01
C ILE A 647 -1.72 6.07 -14.87
N ARG A 648 -2.97 5.63 -15.12
CA ARG A 648 -4.19 6.45 -14.99
C ARG A 648 -4.07 7.83 -15.69
N GLY A 649 -3.48 7.86 -16.90
CA GLY A 649 -3.31 9.08 -17.71
C GLY A 649 -2.08 9.93 -17.35
N THR A 650 -1.22 9.44 -16.47
CA THR A 650 0.02 10.09 -16.06
C THR A 650 1.22 9.27 -16.53
N THR A 651 2.16 9.93 -17.22
CA THR A 651 3.41 9.28 -17.66
C THR A 651 4.38 9.15 -16.49
N ARG A 652 4.87 7.93 -16.28
CA ARG A 652 5.86 7.50 -15.29
C ARG A 652 6.77 6.46 -15.91
N ASP A 653 7.78 6.02 -15.19
CA ASP A 653 8.59 4.83 -15.51
C ASP A 653 8.75 3.92 -14.28
N VAL A 654 8.31 4.37 -13.11
CA VAL A 654 8.22 3.60 -11.87
C VAL A 654 6.77 3.41 -11.47
N ALA A 655 6.40 2.19 -11.10
CA ALA A 655 5.09 1.80 -10.60
C ALA A 655 5.19 1.37 -9.13
N GLY A 656 4.48 2.05 -8.23
CA GLY A 656 4.41 1.70 -6.81
C GLY A 656 3.44 0.53 -6.57
N LEU A 657 3.83 -0.48 -5.80
CA LEU A 657 3.00 -1.66 -5.52
C LEU A 657 3.13 -2.05 -4.04
N PHE A 658 2.03 -2.50 -3.46
CA PHE A 658 1.88 -2.84 -2.03
C PHE A 658 1.04 -4.12 -1.90
N PRO A 659 1.05 -4.82 -0.76
CA PRO A 659 0.31 -6.08 -0.58
C PRO A 659 -1.15 -5.98 -1.01
N HIS A 660 -1.62 -6.95 -1.79
CA HIS A 660 -2.99 -7.06 -2.34
C HIS A 660 -3.48 -5.88 -3.20
N ILE A 661 -2.61 -4.92 -3.54
CA ILE A 661 -2.93 -3.90 -4.54
C ILE A 661 -2.68 -4.47 -5.92
N SER A 662 -3.68 -4.36 -6.79
CA SER A 662 -3.57 -4.78 -8.18
C SER A 662 -4.07 -3.70 -9.14
N TYR A 663 -3.31 -3.44 -10.19
CA TYR A 663 -3.68 -2.50 -11.24
C TYR A 663 -2.88 -2.73 -12.51
N SER A 664 -3.34 -2.14 -13.62
CA SER A 664 -2.66 -2.25 -14.91
C SER A 664 -1.96 -0.95 -15.30
N VAL A 665 -0.78 -1.08 -15.89
CA VAL A 665 -0.07 0.02 -16.54
C VAL A 665 0.09 -0.25 -18.03
N MET A 666 0.09 0.82 -18.82
CA MET A 666 0.20 0.73 -20.27
C MET A 666 1.60 1.13 -20.73
N MET A 667 2.18 0.35 -21.63
CA MET A 667 3.47 0.69 -22.25
C MET A 667 3.34 0.62 -23.78
N THR A 668 4.04 1.52 -24.46
CA THR A 668 4.29 1.39 -25.90
C THR A 668 5.79 1.49 -26.11
N PRO A 669 6.52 0.36 -26.13
CA PRO A 669 7.97 0.38 -26.14
C PRO A 669 8.46 1.00 -27.43
N ASP A 670 9.34 2.00 -27.30
CA ASP A 670 9.78 2.83 -28.42
C ASP A 670 11.31 2.72 -28.68
N ASN A 671 12.01 1.98 -27.82
CA ASN A 671 13.43 1.65 -27.91
C ASN A 671 13.60 0.15 -28.12
N GLU A 672 14.43 -0.23 -29.09
CA GLU A 672 14.82 -1.63 -29.31
C GLU A 672 16.01 -1.94 -28.41
N GLY A 673 16.05 -3.10 -27.78
CA GLY A 673 17.12 -3.48 -26.87
C GLY A 673 16.69 -4.47 -25.80
N THR A 674 17.63 -4.83 -24.94
CA THR A 674 17.34 -5.47 -23.65
C THR A 674 17.36 -4.38 -22.59
N PHE A 675 16.34 -4.38 -21.76
CA PHE A 675 16.12 -3.43 -20.69
C PHE A 675 15.81 -4.20 -19.41
N HIS A 676 15.84 -3.49 -18.29
CA HIS A 676 15.58 -4.05 -16.98
C HIS A 676 14.21 -3.62 -16.47
N VAL A 677 13.53 -4.56 -15.81
CA VAL A 677 12.43 -4.30 -14.89
C VAL A 677 12.91 -4.66 -13.49
N GLU A 678 13.04 -3.66 -12.63
CA GLU A 678 13.75 -3.79 -11.35
C GLU A 678 13.02 -3.04 -10.24
N CYS A 679 13.09 -3.58 -9.02
CA CYS A 679 12.61 -2.86 -7.84
C CYS A 679 13.63 -1.80 -7.45
N MET A 680 13.18 -0.58 -7.16
CA MET A 680 14.02 0.53 -6.72
C MET A 680 14.24 0.56 -5.21
N THR A 681 13.51 -0.25 -4.44
CA THR A 681 13.77 -0.49 -3.02
C THR A 681 15.12 -1.20 -2.92
N THR A 682 16.06 -0.58 -2.20
CA THR A 682 17.49 -0.94 -2.29
C THR A 682 17.77 -2.36 -1.84
N ASP A 683 17.13 -2.78 -0.75
CA ASP A 683 17.22 -4.15 -0.25
C ASP A 683 16.74 -5.15 -1.31
N HIS A 684 15.51 -4.97 -1.82
CA HIS A 684 14.93 -5.83 -2.87
C HIS A 684 15.80 -5.91 -4.13
N TYR A 685 16.37 -4.79 -4.58
CA TYR A 685 17.26 -4.78 -5.73
C TYR A 685 18.52 -5.62 -5.50
N THR A 686 19.09 -5.49 -4.29
CA THR A 686 20.31 -6.19 -3.87
C THR A 686 20.03 -7.67 -3.70
N GLY A 687 18.92 -8.03 -3.04
CA GLY A 687 18.41 -9.39 -2.86
C GLY A 687 18.00 -10.10 -4.15
N GLY A 688 17.90 -9.39 -5.29
CA GLY A 688 17.76 -10.00 -6.61
C GLY A 688 16.44 -9.75 -7.33
N MET A 689 15.61 -8.82 -6.85
CA MET A 689 14.34 -8.42 -7.47
C MET A 689 14.56 -7.53 -8.70
N ARG A 690 15.21 -8.10 -9.71
CA ARG A 690 15.54 -7.48 -10.99
C ARG A 690 15.50 -8.49 -12.11
N GLN A 691 14.85 -8.12 -13.21
CA GLN A 691 14.64 -8.97 -14.38
C GLN A 691 14.92 -8.22 -15.69
N GLN A 692 15.04 -8.96 -16.79
CA GLN A 692 15.27 -8.38 -18.12
C GLN A 692 14.03 -8.54 -19.01
N TYR A 693 13.70 -7.50 -19.77
CA TYR A 693 12.72 -7.57 -20.86
C TYR A 693 13.34 -7.11 -22.18
N ARG A 694 12.90 -7.69 -23.29
CA ARG A 694 13.51 -7.48 -24.60
C ARG A 694 12.52 -6.92 -25.60
N VAL A 695 12.89 -5.82 -26.23
CA VAL A 695 12.12 -5.15 -27.29
C VAL A 695 12.79 -5.40 -28.64
N LYS A 696 12.11 -6.14 -29.53
CA LYS A 696 12.59 -6.55 -30.85
C LYS A 696 12.03 -5.66 -31.97
N SER A 697 12.75 -5.61 -33.09
CA SER A 697 12.27 -4.97 -34.34
C SER A 697 11.49 -5.99 -35.17
N CYS A 698 10.15 -5.94 -35.13
CA CYS A 698 9.33 -7.00 -35.73
C CYS A 698 8.70 -6.63 -37.08
N THR A 699 8.24 -5.38 -37.31
CA THR A 699 7.68 -4.96 -38.64
C THR A 699 7.30 -3.47 -38.75
N LYS A 700 7.01 -2.74 -37.66
CA LYS A 700 6.58 -1.33 -37.74
C LYS A 700 7.76 -0.36 -37.88
N GLN A 701 7.90 0.25 -39.06
CA GLN A 701 8.68 1.48 -39.22
C GLN A 701 7.94 2.64 -38.56
N ILE A 702 8.32 2.97 -37.34
CA ILE A 702 7.84 4.18 -36.68
C ILE A 702 8.70 5.34 -37.21
N PRO A 703 8.11 6.45 -37.68
CA PRO A 703 8.88 7.59 -38.16
C PRO A 703 9.80 8.11 -37.06
N ARG A 704 11.09 8.31 -37.39
CA ARG A 704 12.04 8.98 -36.51
C ARG A 704 11.54 10.40 -36.27
N ILE A 705 11.17 10.71 -35.03
CA ILE A 705 10.85 12.07 -34.63
C ILE A 705 12.11 12.92 -34.80
N GLY A 706 12.02 13.98 -35.62
CA GLY A 706 13.08 14.98 -35.77
C GLY A 706 13.13 15.86 -34.53
N PHE A 707 14.33 16.07 -33.98
CA PHE A 707 14.55 16.93 -32.82
C PHE A 707 15.09 18.27 -33.31
N PHE A 708 14.49 19.37 -32.87
CA PHE A 708 14.78 20.70 -33.43
C PHE A 708 15.84 21.47 -32.64
N HIS A 709 16.02 21.17 -31.34
CA HIS A 709 16.93 21.92 -30.46
C HIS A 709 17.66 21.01 -29.46
N THR A 710 18.93 21.34 -29.16
CA THR A 710 19.76 20.62 -28.18
C THR A 710 20.16 21.56 -27.05
N ARG A 711 19.78 21.23 -25.80
CA ARG A 711 20.26 21.91 -24.60
C ARG A 711 21.47 21.19 -24.04
N THR A 712 22.52 21.94 -23.69
CA THR A 712 23.75 21.37 -23.15
C THR A 712 23.94 21.80 -21.69
N TYR A 713 24.24 20.84 -20.83
CA TYR A 713 24.57 21.04 -19.41
C TYR A 713 25.96 20.50 -19.12
N TYR A 714 26.71 21.19 -18.27
CA TYR A 714 28.05 20.77 -17.81
C TYR A 714 27.93 20.42 -16.34
N ILE A 715 28.00 19.13 -16.01
CA ILE A 715 27.76 18.61 -14.66
C ILE A 715 28.97 17.80 -14.23
N ALA A 716 29.39 17.95 -12.99
CA ALA A 716 30.44 17.11 -12.40
C ALA A 716 29.93 16.38 -11.15
N ALA A 717 30.42 15.17 -10.92
CA ALA A 717 30.34 14.51 -9.62
C ALA A 717 31.58 14.86 -8.81
N GLU A 718 31.37 15.44 -7.63
CA GLU A 718 32.43 16.00 -6.78
C GLU A 718 32.30 15.51 -5.34
N GLU A 719 33.44 15.19 -4.73
CA GLU A 719 33.49 14.81 -3.32
C GLU A 719 33.55 16.07 -2.44
N VAL A 720 32.60 16.19 -1.51
CA VAL A 720 32.50 17.29 -0.56
C VAL A 720 32.32 16.75 0.86
N GLU A 721 32.70 17.52 1.87
CA GLU A 721 32.21 17.30 3.23
C GLU A 721 30.79 17.86 3.31
N TRP A 722 29.84 17.03 3.71
CA TRP A 722 28.43 17.39 3.86
C TRP A 722 28.05 17.31 5.33
N ASP A 723 27.48 18.38 5.87
CA ASP A 723 26.97 18.45 7.23
C ASP A 723 25.44 18.43 7.18
N TYR A 724 24.84 17.35 7.70
CA TYR A 724 23.38 17.18 7.70
C TYR A 724 22.68 18.12 8.70
N SER A 725 23.38 18.55 9.75
CA SER A 725 22.85 19.45 10.77
C SER A 725 23.96 20.40 11.23
N SER A 726 24.26 21.37 10.37
CA SER A 726 25.29 22.39 10.66
C SER A 726 24.92 23.30 11.84
N ASN A 727 23.64 23.37 12.19
CA ASN A 727 23.13 24.09 13.35
C ASN A 727 21.99 23.31 14.01
N ARG A 728 22.11 23.04 15.31
CA ARG A 728 21.13 22.33 16.14
C ARG A 728 20.24 23.25 16.99
N THR A 729 20.34 24.58 16.84
CA THR A 729 19.49 25.52 17.61
C THR A 729 18.00 25.20 17.49
N TRP A 730 17.52 24.92 16.26
CA TRP A 730 16.12 24.58 16.04
C TRP A 730 15.69 23.30 16.77
N GLU A 731 16.55 22.27 16.75
CA GLU A 731 16.30 21.01 17.46
C GLU A 731 16.25 21.22 18.98
N HIS A 732 17.16 22.04 19.53
CA HIS A 732 17.20 22.34 20.96
C HIS A 732 16.05 23.25 21.42
N GLU A 733 15.52 24.08 20.52
CA GLU A 733 14.29 24.86 20.79
C GLU A 733 13.05 23.95 20.78
N MET A 734 13.03 22.91 19.93
CA MET A 734 11.94 21.93 19.84
C MET A 734 11.91 20.96 21.04
N TYR A 735 13.09 20.47 21.46
CA TYR A 735 13.22 19.52 22.56
C TYR A 735 13.88 20.20 23.76
N THR A 736 13.05 20.63 24.72
CA THR A 736 13.48 21.36 25.93
C THR A 736 14.55 20.60 26.75
N HIS A 737 14.57 19.27 26.67
CA HIS A 737 15.62 18.42 27.26
C HIS A 737 16.34 17.64 26.14
N HIS A 738 17.67 17.77 26.07
CA HIS A 738 18.50 17.15 25.03
C HIS A 738 18.32 15.62 24.95
N GLU A 739 18.16 14.95 26.10
CA GLU A 739 17.99 13.48 26.19
C GLU A 739 16.69 12.98 25.52
N GLU A 740 15.70 13.84 25.30
CA GLU A 740 14.45 13.49 24.62
C GLU A 740 14.52 13.70 23.10
N SER A 741 15.62 14.27 22.59
CA SER A 741 15.76 14.57 21.18
C SER A 741 16.19 13.34 20.38
N PRO A 742 15.42 12.91 19.35
CA PRO A 742 15.79 11.78 18.51
C PRO A 742 17.08 12.04 17.71
N GLY A 743 17.47 13.31 17.53
CA GLY A 743 18.69 13.66 16.78
C GLY A 743 19.99 13.28 17.49
N ASP A 744 19.97 13.05 18.81
CA ASP A 744 21.18 12.72 19.57
C ASP A 744 21.83 11.41 19.11
N VAL A 745 21.04 10.41 18.72
CA VAL A 745 21.54 9.13 18.19
C VAL A 745 22.31 9.32 16.88
N PHE A 746 21.90 10.29 16.05
CA PHE A 746 22.43 10.47 14.69
C PHE A 746 23.51 11.57 14.60
N LEU A 747 23.40 12.62 15.41
CA LEU A 747 24.18 13.85 15.26
C LEU A 747 25.34 13.94 16.24
N ASN A 748 25.25 13.31 17.41
CA ASN A 748 26.32 13.34 18.39
C ASN A 748 27.50 12.50 17.93
N LYS A 749 28.67 13.13 17.91
CA LYS A 749 29.93 12.44 17.64
C LYS A 749 30.47 11.83 18.93
N THR A 750 30.50 10.52 19.01
CA THR A 750 31.07 9.76 20.13
C THR A 750 32.34 9.03 19.69
N ARG A 751 32.83 8.09 20.51
CA ARG A 751 33.93 7.21 20.11
C ARG A 751 33.53 6.25 18.98
N THR A 752 32.25 5.89 18.88
CA THR A 752 31.73 4.90 17.93
C THR A 752 30.82 5.49 16.86
N SER A 753 30.30 6.71 17.04
CA SER A 753 29.44 7.41 16.06
C SER A 753 30.18 8.52 15.31
N ILE A 754 29.85 8.71 14.03
CA ILE A 754 30.52 9.67 13.13
C ILE A 754 30.08 11.12 13.41
N GLY A 755 28.82 11.32 13.83
CA GLY A 755 28.18 12.62 14.00
C GLY A 755 27.53 13.13 12.70
N SER A 756 27.34 14.44 12.56
CA SER A 756 26.58 15.04 11.44
C SER A 756 27.34 15.19 10.11
N LYS A 757 28.67 15.05 10.11
CA LYS A 757 29.54 15.38 8.96
C LYS A 757 30.04 14.14 8.23
N TYR A 758 29.78 14.07 6.94
CA TYR A 758 30.19 12.95 6.10
C TYR A 758 30.78 13.39 4.77
N LYS A 759 31.79 12.66 4.28
CA LYS A 759 32.26 12.81 2.90
C LYS A 759 31.22 12.23 1.93
N LYS A 760 30.73 13.01 0.97
CA LYS A 760 29.69 12.63 0.00
C LYS A 760 30.11 12.99 -1.42
N ALA A 761 29.61 12.27 -2.42
CA ALA A 761 29.77 12.62 -3.84
C ALA A 761 28.47 13.24 -4.35
N VAL A 762 28.52 14.47 -4.84
CA VAL A 762 27.33 15.26 -5.23
C VAL A 762 27.47 15.83 -6.64
N TYR A 763 26.33 16.04 -7.31
CA TYR A 763 26.33 16.70 -8.62
C TYR A 763 26.38 18.23 -8.49
N ARG A 764 27.27 18.86 -9.25
CA ARG A 764 27.42 20.33 -9.35
C ARG A 764 27.46 20.77 -10.81
N GLU A 765 26.90 21.95 -11.08
CA GLU A 765 26.83 22.52 -12.44
C GLU A 765 28.00 23.48 -12.68
N TYR A 766 28.51 23.47 -13.90
CA TYR A 766 29.60 24.30 -14.38
C TYR A 766 29.15 25.16 -15.56
N THR A 767 29.88 26.26 -15.80
CA THR A 767 29.58 27.18 -16.90
C THR A 767 29.84 26.56 -18.27
N ASP A 768 30.88 25.72 -18.38
CA ASP A 768 31.35 25.16 -19.64
C ASP A 768 32.13 23.84 -19.47
N ALA A 769 32.66 23.33 -20.59
CA ALA A 769 33.38 22.06 -20.67
C ALA A 769 34.77 22.06 -20.00
N THR A 770 35.27 23.20 -19.51
CA THR A 770 36.55 23.28 -18.80
C THR A 770 36.42 22.81 -17.35
N PHE A 771 35.21 22.87 -16.78
CA PHE A 771 34.92 22.53 -15.38
C PHE A 771 35.75 23.33 -14.35
N THR A 772 36.05 24.59 -14.69
CA THR A 772 36.83 25.51 -13.84
C THR A 772 35.92 26.39 -12.98
N ILE A 773 34.86 26.97 -13.54
CA ILE A 773 33.94 27.86 -12.85
C ILE A 773 32.65 27.10 -12.53
N GLN A 774 32.46 26.77 -11.25
CA GLN A 774 31.20 26.22 -10.76
C GLN A 774 30.14 27.32 -10.77
N LYS A 775 28.91 26.99 -11.17
CA LYS A 775 27.79 27.92 -11.06
C LYS A 775 27.38 28.08 -9.60
N GLU A 776 27.34 29.32 -9.13
CA GLU A 776 26.86 29.65 -7.79
C GLU A 776 25.36 29.32 -7.65
N ARG A 777 24.98 28.86 -6.45
CA ARG A 777 23.59 28.67 -6.05
C ARG A 777 23.20 29.85 -5.16
N THR A 778 22.40 30.78 -5.67
CA THR A 778 21.95 31.96 -4.92
C THR A 778 20.43 32.00 -4.84
N GLY A 779 19.89 32.54 -3.74
CA GLY A 779 18.46 32.81 -3.57
C GLY A 779 17.60 31.55 -3.70
N ASN A 780 16.76 31.48 -4.74
CA ASN A 780 15.78 30.42 -4.93
C ASN A 780 16.34 29.01 -5.22
N ARG A 781 17.67 28.81 -5.18
CA ARG A 781 18.33 27.50 -5.39
C ARG A 781 19.06 26.96 -4.16
N GLU A 782 19.09 27.71 -3.07
CA GLU A 782 19.73 27.29 -1.82
C GLU A 782 19.07 26.02 -1.25
N HIS A 783 17.74 25.93 -1.34
CA HIS A 783 16.94 24.78 -0.92
C HIS A 783 17.33 23.44 -1.57
N LEU A 784 18.08 23.44 -2.69
CA LEU A 784 18.48 22.20 -3.36
C LEU A 784 19.42 21.35 -2.50
N GLY A 785 20.17 21.95 -1.56
CA GLY A 785 21.01 21.21 -0.63
C GLY A 785 21.90 20.16 -1.32
N ILE A 786 21.72 18.89 -0.94
CA ILE A 786 22.50 17.76 -1.47
C ILE A 786 22.17 17.43 -2.94
N LEU A 787 20.99 17.80 -3.43
CA LEU A 787 20.53 17.50 -4.79
C LEU A 787 21.45 18.09 -5.86
N GLY A 788 21.40 17.50 -7.05
CA GLY A 788 22.03 18.03 -8.25
C GLY A 788 21.38 19.34 -8.74
N PRO A 789 21.92 19.97 -9.80
CA PRO A 789 21.29 21.13 -10.40
C PRO A 789 19.98 20.77 -11.10
N ILE A 790 19.06 21.74 -11.21
CA ILE A 790 17.80 21.57 -11.94
C ILE A 790 18.08 21.46 -13.43
N ILE A 791 17.73 20.32 -14.03
CA ILE A 791 17.81 20.09 -15.48
C ILE A 791 16.41 20.31 -16.07
N THR A 792 16.29 21.27 -16.99
CA THR A 792 15.03 21.57 -17.67
C THR A 792 15.11 21.25 -19.17
N ALA A 793 14.03 20.73 -19.72
CA ALA A 793 13.89 20.48 -21.15
C ALA A 793 12.41 20.50 -21.55
N ASN A 794 12.16 20.94 -22.78
CA ASN A 794 10.84 20.83 -23.39
C ASN A 794 10.71 19.50 -24.13
N VAL A 795 9.47 19.02 -24.24
CA VAL A 795 9.15 17.86 -25.08
C VAL A 795 9.65 18.08 -26.51
N GLY A 796 10.38 17.10 -27.05
CA GLY A 796 10.98 17.17 -28.39
C GLY A 796 12.35 17.85 -28.45
N GLU A 797 12.92 18.28 -27.32
CA GLU A 797 14.32 18.71 -27.23
C GLU A 797 15.26 17.53 -26.93
N LYS A 798 16.52 17.70 -27.33
CA LYS A 798 17.61 16.80 -26.95
C LYS A 798 18.37 17.39 -25.77
N ILE A 799 18.63 16.58 -24.76
CA ILE A 799 19.45 16.96 -23.60
C ILE A 799 20.83 16.36 -23.78
N LYS A 800 21.85 17.20 -23.72
CA LYS A 800 23.25 16.82 -23.80
C LYS A 800 23.93 17.15 -22.49
N ILE A 801 24.30 16.14 -21.72
CA ILE A 801 25.05 16.31 -20.48
C ILE A 801 26.51 16.00 -20.77
N ILE A 802 27.36 17.01 -20.62
CA ILE A 802 28.80 16.82 -20.54
C ILE A 802 29.10 16.55 -19.06
N PHE A 803 29.41 15.30 -18.76
CA PHE A 803 29.61 14.83 -17.39
C PHE A 803 31.09 14.63 -17.10
N LYS A 804 31.62 15.25 -16.04
CA LYS A 804 32.99 15.02 -15.55
C LYS A 804 32.94 14.31 -14.21
N ASN A 805 33.70 13.22 -14.09
CA ASN A 805 33.90 12.60 -12.80
C ASN A 805 35.13 13.23 -12.12
N LYS A 806 34.92 14.04 -11.07
CA LYS A 806 36.00 14.59 -10.22
C LYS A 806 36.16 13.82 -8.91
N ALA A 807 35.35 12.78 -8.68
CA ALA A 807 35.43 11.93 -7.51
C ALA A 807 36.50 10.84 -7.68
N SER A 808 36.75 10.08 -6.60
CA SER A 808 37.82 9.08 -6.51
C SER A 808 37.51 7.72 -7.13
N ARG A 809 36.26 7.45 -7.50
CA ARG A 809 35.78 6.17 -8.06
C ARG A 809 34.82 6.38 -9.24
N PRO A 810 34.55 5.36 -10.07
CA PRO A 810 33.66 5.51 -11.22
C PRO A 810 32.24 5.93 -10.81
N TYR A 811 31.66 6.87 -11.57
CA TYR A 811 30.26 7.30 -11.44
C TYR A 811 29.63 7.47 -12.82
N SER A 812 28.30 7.43 -12.89
CA SER A 812 27.53 7.66 -14.11
C SER A 812 26.45 8.70 -13.86
N ILE A 813 25.72 9.11 -14.91
CA ILE A 813 24.52 9.93 -14.76
C ILE A 813 23.43 9.40 -15.70
N TYR A 814 22.27 9.12 -15.14
CA TYR A 814 21.07 8.66 -15.83
C TYR A 814 19.84 9.36 -15.24
N ALA A 815 18.81 9.54 -16.05
CA ALA A 815 17.58 10.19 -15.62
C ALA A 815 16.39 9.30 -15.97
N HIS A 816 15.41 9.27 -15.07
CA HIS A 816 14.10 8.68 -15.31
C HIS A 816 13.36 9.43 -16.42
N GLY A 817 12.51 8.74 -17.17
CA GLY A 817 11.61 9.29 -18.18
C GLY A 817 12.28 9.82 -19.45
N VAL A 818 13.59 9.58 -19.65
CA VAL A 818 14.30 10.00 -20.86
C VAL A 818 14.63 8.84 -21.77
N LYS A 819 14.67 9.12 -23.08
CA LYS A 819 15.09 8.15 -24.10
C LYS A 819 16.56 8.33 -24.42
N LEU A 820 17.36 7.27 -24.26
CA LEU A 820 18.77 7.29 -24.63
C LEU A 820 18.95 7.08 -26.14
N ASN A 821 20.08 7.57 -26.67
CA ASN A 821 20.47 7.28 -28.05
C ASN A 821 21.10 5.89 -28.20
N ASN A 822 21.82 5.43 -27.18
CA ASN A 822 22.37 4.08 -27.05
C ASN A 822 21.82 3.49 -25.75
N ASN A 823 21.47 2.21 -25.73
CA ASN A 823 20.77 1.60 -24.60
C ASN A 823 21.64 1.37 -23.35
N GLU A 824 22.92 1.72 -23.39
CA GLU A 824 23.84 1.52 -22.28
C GLU A 824 24.22 2.85 -21.63
N VAL A 825 24.13 2.88 -20.29
CA VAL A 825 24.70 3.94 -19.46
C VAL A 825 26.15 3.58 -19.18
N LYS A 826 27.09 4.43 -19.61
CA LYS A 826 28.52 4.21 -19.38
C LYS A 826 28.97 4.85 -18.07
N ALA A 827 29.68 4.09 -17.24
CA ALA A 827 30.44 4.64 -16.14
C ALA A 827 31.53 5.59 -16.67
N THR A 828 31.81 6.64 -15.91
CA THR A 828 32.87 7.62 -16.19
C THR A 828 33.95 7.45 -15.14
N GLU A 829 35.13 7.03 -15.59
CA GLU A 829 36.30 6.85 -14.71
C GLU A 829 36.75 8.16 -14.06
N PRO A 830 37.41 8.11 -12.89
CA PRO A 830 37.96 9.29 -12.22
C PRO A 830 38.80 10.18 -13.15
N GLY A 831 38.54 11.49 -13.11
CA GLY A 831 39.21 12.50 -13.93
C GLY A 831 38.77 12.54 -15.40
N LYS A 832 37.94 11.59 -15.87
CA LYS A 832 37.47 11.55 -17.26
C LYS A 832 36.18 12.35 -17.46
N ILE A 833 35.91 12.64 -18.73
CA ILE A 833 34.69 13.32 -19.18
C ILE A 833 33.97 12.41 -20.15
N THR A 834 32.68 12.20 -19.91
CA THR A 834 31.78 11.44 -20.79
C THR A 834 30.68 12.36 -21.31
N ARG A 835 30.22 12.09 -22.53
CA ARG A 835 29.08 12.80 -23.14
C ARG A 835 27.85 11.92 -23.05
N ALA A 836 26.95 12.20 -22.13
CA ALA A 836 25.64 11.57 -22.09
C ALA A 836 24.66 12.34 -23.00
N LEU A 837 24.00 11.62 -23.90
CA LEU A 837 23.03 12.19 -24.84
C LEU A 837 21.68 11.49 -24.63
N SER A 838 20.70 12.24 -24.17
CA SER A 838 19.32 11.79 -23.98
C SER A 838 18.34 12.68 -24.73
N LYS A 839 17.12 12.18 -24.90
CA LYS A 839 16.01 12.86 -25.59
C LYS A 839 14.85 12.98 -24.63
N ALA A 840 14.25 14.18 -24.55
CA ALA A 840 13.00 14.37 -23.83
C ALA A 840 11.87 13.68 -24.59
N MET A 841 11.13 12.79 -23.93
CA MET A 841 10.10 11.99 -24.59
C MET A 841 8.90 12.83 -25.04
N SER A 842 8.30 12.44 -26.16
CA SER A 842 7.02 13.00 -26.63
C SER A 842 5.86 12.41 -25.85
N LYS A 843 4.86 13.23 -25.47
CA LYS A 843 3.57 12.71 -24.99
C LYS A 843 3.08 11.62 -25.94
N ALA A 844 2.78 10.45 -25.40
CA ALA A 844 2.09 9.40 -26.15
C ALA A 844 0.86 10.03 -26.84
N LYS A 845 0.75 9.87 -28.16
CA LYS A 845 -0.44 10.33 -28.89
C LYS A 845 -1.65 9.65 -28.26
N ARG A 846 -2.48 10.41 -27.53
CA ARG A 846 -3.85 9.99 -27.20
C ARG A 846 -4.50 9.60 -28.51
N ILE A 847 -4.74 8.30 -28.72
CA ILE A 847 -5.70 7.85 -29.72
C ILE A 847 -7.02 8.46 -29.25
N LYS A 848 -7.50 9.49 -29.96
CA LYS A 848 -8.85 9.99 -29.76
C LYS A 848 -9.77 8.79 -30.00
N ASN A 849 -10.37 8.25 -28.94
CA ASN A 849 -11.55 7.42 -29.07
C ASN A 849 -12.56 8.27 -29.82
N LYS A 850 -12.83 7.93 -31.08
CA LYS A 850 -14.04 8.38 -31.75
C LYS A 850 -15.18 7.79 -30.93
N THR A 851 -15.95 8.66 -30.30
CA THR A 851 -17.26 8.36 -29.75
C THR A 851 -18.09 7.65 -30.82
N CYS A 852 -18.53 6.44 -30.52
CA CYS A 852 -19.81 5.91 -30.98
C CYS A 852 -20.66 5.70 -29.73
#